data_AF-A0A1V2QCG8-F1
#
_entry.id   AF-A0A1V2QCG8-F1
#
_cell.length_a   1.000
_cell.length_b   1.000
_cell.length_c   1.000
_cell.angle_alpha   90.00
_cell.angle_beta   90.00
_cell.angle_gamma   90.00
#
_symmetry.space_group_name_H-M   'P 1'
#
loop_
_entity.id
_entity.type
_entity.pdbx_description
1 polymer ?
#
loop_
_entity_poly.entity_id
_entity_poly.type
_entity_poly.pdbx_seq_one_letter_code
_entity_poly.pdbx_strand_id
1 'polypeptide(L)'
;MMTPPEPRPSDAAMRRALRRASDGSTLDLTEATVLLHARGDQLDELMAAASRVRDAHLRAEGREGIVTYSGSVFIPLTRLCRDRCHYCTFATVPHRLPAAFLERDEVLEIARQGAAAGCKEALFTLGDRPEERWPAARKWLEERGFDSTLDYVRASAIAVLEETGLLPHLNPGVLSWEELSRLRPVAASMGMMLETTAHRLWSEPGGPHYGSPDKEPAVRLRVLTDAGRVAVPFTTGILVGIGETLTERAESLLAIRGIARQYGHIQEIIVQNFRAKPDTAMRGMPDADLHELAATVAVGRLLMPPGVSVQAPPNLVGDEFQLLLKAGIDDWGGVSPVTPDHVNPERPWPALDALREQTSQAGFDLNERLPVYPRFLKGAPGQWTDIRIAEHISAVAKPNGLAADVKPAGLPWQEPDGGLETVGRADLNTTIDTTGRTGDRRGDFDSVYGDWEELRKQLPKAPERLAADVKQGLRLAEANPGALLDQENADVALALMTADGEALETLVRLADEARKEAVGDDITYVVNRNINFSNVCYVGCRFCAFAQRERDADAFRLSVEEAADRAEEAWNDGATEVCMQGGIDPKLPVTYYADLVRAIKKRVPGMHVHAFSPMEIVSAASKAGVSVREWLTDLRDAGLDTIPGTAAEILDDDVRWVLTKGKLPASTWIEVVSTAHSLGIRSSSTMMYGHVDHPGHWLAHLRTLARVQDETGGFTEFVALPFVHRNAPIYLAGVARSGPSRRDNRAVHAMARLGLHGRIPNIQCSWVKLGEEGTAEILRGGANDVGGTLMEETISRMAGSEHGSARTVRQLEELATLAGRPARQRTTTYGSIAAATR
;
A
#
# COMPACT_ATOMS: atom_id res chain seq x y z
N MET A 1 32.85 -12.79 13.85
CA MET A 1 31.71 -13.70 14.11
C MET A 1 31.99 -15.00 13.38
N MET A 2 31.84 -16.16 14.03
CA MET A 2 31.93 -17.44 13.31
C MET A 2 30.52 -17.77 12.82
N THR A 3 30.32 -17.89 11.51
CA THR A 3 29.09 -18.45 10.95
C THR A 3 28.82 -19.80 11.61
N PRO A 4 27.60 -20.07 12.09
CA PRO A 4 27.26 -21.36 12.68
C PRO A 4 27.62 -22.50 11.70
N PRO A 5 28.13 -23.64 12.18
CA PRO A 5 28.43 -24.77 11.31
C PRO A 5 27.14 -25.27 10.66
N GLU A 6 27.20 -25.46 9.35
CA GLU A 6 26.08 -25.95 8.55
C GLU A 6 26.39 -27.35 7.98
N PRO A 7 25.44 -28.30 8.02
CA PRO A 7 25.67 -29.64 7.53
C PRO A 7 25.91 -29.65 6.02
N ARG A 8 27.01 -30.28 5.59
CA ARG A 8 27.28 -30.48 4.16
C ARG A 8 26.26 -31.47 3.58
N PRO A 9 25.67 -31.17 2.41
CA PRO A 9 24.72 -32.07 1.78
C PRO A 9 25.41 -33.35 1.28
N SER A 10 24.67 -34.45 1.23
CA SER A 10 25.16 -35.68 0.61
C SER A 10 25.21 -35.54 -0.93
N ASP A 11 26.08 -36.30 -1.59
CA ASP A 11 26.16 -36.32 -3.05
C ASP A 11 24.82 -36.71 -3.69
N ALA A 12 24.04 -37.56 -3.03
CA ALA A 12 22.71 -37.95 -3.49
C ALA A 12 21.73 -36.77 -3.44
N ALA A 13 21.77 -35.96 -2.38
CA ALA A 13 20.97 -34.74 -2.28
C ALA A 13 21.37 -33.72 -3.35
N MET A 14 22.67 -33.51 -3.57
CA MET A 14 23.18 -32.61 -4.61
C MET A 14 22.74 -33.04 -6.01
N ARG A 15 22.94 -34.31 -6.38
CA ARG A 15 22.49 -34.85 -7.68
C ARG A 15 20.98 -34.70 -7.88
N ARG A 16 20.17 -34.93 -6.83
CA ARG A 16 18.72 -34.75 -6.89
C ARG A 16 18.34 -33.29 -7.12
N ALA A 17 18.97 -32.36 -6.40
CA ALA A 17 18.69 -30.93 -6.52
C ALA A 17 19.11 -30.39 -7.90
N LEU A 18 20.29 -30.77 -8.40
CA LEU A 18 20.78 -30.40 -9.75
C LEU A 18 19.87 -30.92 -10.86
N ARG A 19 19.42 -32.18 -10.76
CA ARG A 19 18.46 -32.73 -11.72
C ARG A 19 17.15 -31.94 -11.73
N ARG A 20 16.59 -31.65 -10.56
CA ARG A 20 15.35 -30.86 -10.44
C ARG A 20 15.51 -29.44 -10.99
N ALA A 21 16.64 -28.79 -10.72
CA ALA A 21 16.97 -27.49 -11.31
C ALA A 21 17.04 -27.58 -12.84
N SER A 22 17.71 -28.60 -13.37
CA SER A 22 17.84 -28.83 -14.81
C SER A 22 16.51 -29.12 -15.52
N ASP A 23 15.61 -29.82 -14.84
CA ASP A 23 14.25 -30.15 -15.31
C ASP A 23 13.29 -28.94 -15.18
N GLY A 24 13.73 -27.80 -14.65
CA GLY A 24 12.89 -26.61 -14.44
C GLY A 24 11.85 -26.77 -13.33
N SER A 25 12.07 -27.70 -12.39
CA SER A 25 11.18 -27.91 -11.24
C SER A 25 11.23 -26.74 -10.27
N THR A 26 10.12 -26.46 -9.59
CA THR A 26 10.13 -25.53 -8.44
C THR A 26 11.01 -26.09 -7.33
N LEU A 27 11.97 -25.28 -6.89
CA LEU A 27 12.89 -25.60 -5.80
C LEU A 27 12.33 -25.13 -4.46
N ASP A 28 12.39 -26.00 -3.47
CA ASP A 28 12.11 -25.69 -2.06
C ASP A 28 13.35 -25.18 -1.32
N LEU A 29 13.19 -24.85 -0.03
CA LEU A 29 14.29 -24.38 0.82
C LEU A 29 15.44 -25.39 0.90
N THR A 30 15.14 -26.68 1.07
CA THR A 30 16.17 -27.72 1.21
C THR A 30 16.99 -27.83 -0.07
N GLU A 31 16.31 -27.86 -1.23
CA GLU A 31 16.94 -27.97 -2.54
C GLU A 31 17.79 -26.73 -2.85
N ALA A 32 17.29 -25.53 -2.55
CA ALA A 32 18.04 -24.29 -2.71
C ALA A 32 19.31 -24.26 -1.83
N THR A 33 19.20 -24.61 -0.55
CA THR A 33 20.34 -24.71 0.37
C THR A 33 21.39 -25.71 -0.13
N VAL A 34 20.96 -26.87 -0.62
CA VAL A 34 21.85 -27.88 -1.19
C VAL A 34 22.61 -27.30 -2.38
N LEU A 35 21.93 -26.64 -3.32
CA LEU A 35 22.56 -26.10 -4.53
C LEU A 35 23.59 -25.00 -4.24
N LEU A 36 23.41 -24.22 -3.17
CA LEU A 36 24.39 -23.20 -2.77
C LEU A 36 25.77 -23.79 -2.38
N HIS A 37 25.84 -25.09 -2.08
CA HIS A 37 27.09 -25.81 -1.84
C HIS A 37 27.83 -26.24 -3.12
N ALA A 38 27.24 -26.07 -4.31
CA ALA A 38 27.81 -26.57 -5.56
C ALA A 38 29.18 -25.93 -5.87
N ARG A 39 30.17 -26.76 -6.23
CA ARG A 39 31.53 -26.36 -6.63
C ARG A 39 32.03 -27.26 -7.76
N GLY A 40 33.03 -26.81 -8.52
CA GLY A 40 33.59 -27.57 -9.66
C GLY A 40 32.50 -27.97 -10.66
N ASP A 41 32.52 -29.22 -11.12
CA ASP A 41 31.56 -29.75 -12.10
C ASP A 41 30.08 -29.57 -11.67
N GLN A 42 29.79 -29.62 -10.37
CA GLN A 42 28.43 -29.38 -9.85
C GLN A 42 27.99 -27.93 -10.06
N LEU A 43 28.91 -26.98 -9.92
CA LEU A 43 28.65 -25.57 -10.16
C LEU A 43 28.43 -25.32 -11.65
N ASP A 44 29.22 -25.95 -12.53
CA ASP A 44 29.03 -25.86 -13.97
C ASP A 44 27.64 -26.39 -14.40
N GLU A 45 27.19 -27.51 -13.83
CA GLU A 45 25.84 -28.05 -14.08
C GLU A 45 24.74 -27.09 -13.59
N LEU A 46 24.90 -26.53 -12.39
CA LEU A 46 23.97 -25.54 -11.82
C LEU A 46 23.88 -24.27 -12.69
N MET A 47 25.03 -23.73 -13.10
CA MET A 47 25.11 -22.55 -13.97
C MET A 47 24.51 -22.82 -15.35
N ALA A 48 24.68 -24.02 -15.91
CA ALA A 48 24.04 -24.41 -17.16
C ALA A 48 22.50 -24.41 -17.03
N ALA A 49 21.95 -24.87 -15.90
CA ALA A 49 20.51 -24.79 -15.65
C ALA A 49 20.04 -23.34 -15.52
N ALA A 50 20.74 -22.52 -14.73
CA ALA A 50 20.43 -21.10 -14.56
C ALA A 50 20.51 -20.31 -15.87
N SER A 51 21.51 -20.56 -16.71
CA SER A 51 21.65 -19.97 -18.04
C SER A 51 20.43 -20.24 -18.94
N ARG A 52 19.91 -21.48 -18.95
CA ARG A 52 18.69 -21.80 -19.71
C ARG A 52 17.48 -21.01 -19.23
N VAL A 53 17.35 -20.81 -17.91
CA VAL A 53 16.28 -19.99 -17.32
C VAL A 53 16.46 -18.52 -17.63
N ARG A 54 17.69 -17.99 -17.60
CA ARG A 54 18.02 -16.61 -18.04
C ARG A 54 17.58 -16.41 -19.50
N ASP A 55 17.92 -17.32 -20.41
CA ASP A 55 17.59 -17.17 -21.82
C ASP A 55 16.08 -17.25 -22.07
N ALA A 56 15.36 -18.10 -21.32
CA ALA A 56 13.91 -18.14 -21.34
C ALA A 56 13.29 -16.84 -20.82
N HIS A 57 13.84 -16.27 -19.74
CA HIS A 57 13.43 -14.97 -19.22
C HIS A 57 13.66 -13.85 -20.25
N LEU A 58 14.84 -13.79 -20.86
CA LEU A 58 15.17 -12.81 -21.89
C LEU A 58 14.21 -12.89 -23.10
N ARG A 59 13.89 -14.10 -23.58
CA ARG A 59 12.86 -14.29 -24.61
C ARG A 59 11.49 -13.78 -24.18
N ALA A 60 11.05 -14.08 -22.97
CA ALA A 60 9.75 -13.63 -22.44
C ALA A 60 9.68 -12.09 -22.33
N GLU A 61 10.80 -11.44 -22.04
CA GLU A 61 10.90 -9.97 -21.99
C GLU A 61 11.10 -9.31 -23.36
N GLY A 62 11.27 -10.09 -24.43
CA GLY A 62 11.58 -9.58 -25.78
C GLY A 62 13.01 -9.03 -25.91
N ARG A 63 13.94 -9.57 -25.12
CA ARG A 63 15.36 -9.19 -25.00
C ARG A 63 16.30 -10.37 -25.27
N GLU A 64 15.92 -11.30 -26.15
CA GLU A 64 16.76 -12.48 -26.44
C GLU A 64 18.18 -12.07 -26.86
N GLY A 65 19.19 -12.66 -26.22
CA GLY A 65 20.60 -12.34 -26.47
C GLY A 65 21.08 -10.99 -25.90
N ILE A 66 20.25 -10.26 -25.16
CA ILE A 66 20.59 -8.93 -24.65
C ILE A 66 20.81 -8.96 -23.14
N VAL A 67 21.98 -8.51 -22.70
CA VAL A 67 22.29 -8.20 -21.30
C VAL A 67 22.21 -6.69 -21.13
N THR A 68 21.61 -6.24 -20.04
CA THR A 68 21.34 -4.81 -19.81
C THR A 68 22.26 -4.18 -18.78
N TYR A 69 22.38 -2.86 -18.82
CA TYR A 69 22.98 -2.01 -17.78
C TYR A 69 22.22 -0.68 -17.72
N SER A 70 22.32 0.05 -16.62
CA SER A 70 21.75 1.39 -16.50
C SER A 70 22.86 2.45 -16.44
N GLY A 71 22.85 3.40 -17.38
CA GLY A 71 23.77 4.53 -17.37
C GLY A 71 23.37 5.53 -16.28
N SER A 72 24.15 5.59 -15.20
CA SER A 72 23.77 6.32 -13.98
C SER A 72 24.80 7.35 -13.51
N VAL A 73 24.33 8.30 -12.71
CA VAL A 73 25.16 9.13 -11.85
C VAL A 73 24.75 8.91 -10.40
N PHE A 74 25.73 8.70 -9.52
CA PHE A 74 25.49 8.47 -8.10
C PHE A 74 25.46 9.83 -7.38
N ILE A 75 24.34 10.12 -6.72
CA ILE A 75 24.13 11.32 -5.93
C ILE A 75 24.10 10.89 -4.45
N PRO A 76 25.23 10.99 -3.72
CA PRO A 76 25.30 10.66 -2.31
C PRO A 76 24.74 11.81 -1.47
N LEU A 77 23.42 12.02 -1.53
CA LEU A 77 22.73 13.19 -0.95
C LEU A 77 23.14 13.45 0.51
N THR A 78 23.31 12.37 1.28
CA THR A 78 23.98 12.42 2.56
C THR A 78 24.71 11.12 2.85
N ARG A 79 25.86 11.22 3.51
CA ARG A 79 26.61 10.08 4.06
C ARG A 79 26.39 9.91 5.56
N LEU A 80 25.51 10.69 6.16
CA LEU A 80 25.07 10.47 7.54
C LEU A 80 24.00 9.39 7.54
N CYS A 81 24.01 8.55 8.56
CA CYS A 81 23.06 7.46 8.73
C CYS A 81 22.78 7.23 10.22
N ARG A 82 21.57 6.82 10.58
CA ARG A 82 21.25 6.40 11.95
C ARG A 82 21.83 5.01 12.26
N ASP A 83 21.92 4.13 11.28
CA ASP A 83 22.48 2.79 11.39
C ASP A 83 24.01 2.75 11.58
N ARG A 84 24.52 1.56 11.94
CA ARG A 84 25.93 1.27 12.22
C ARG A 84 26.37 -0.05 11.59
N CYS A 85 26.04 -0.26 10.31
CA CYS A 85 26.39 -1.51 9.64
C CYS A 85 27.91 -1.72 9.64
N HIS A 86 28.36 -2.85 10.16
CA HIS A 86 29.77 -3.11 10.46
C HIS A 86 30.66 -3.32 9.22
N TYR A 87 30.05 -3.47 8.03
CA TYR A 87 30.73 -3.56 6.73
C TYR A 87 30.66 -2.27 5.90
N CYS A 88 29.90 -1.26 6.34
CA CYS A 88 29.59 -0.09 5.53
C CYS A 88 30.62 1.02 5.71
N THR A 89 31.23 1.48 4.62
CA THR A 89 32.10 2.67 4.55
C THR A 89 31.38 3.92 4.09
N PHE A 90 30.17 3.77 3.53
CA PHE A 90 29.37 4.89 3.04
C PHE A 90 28.91 5.78 4.21
N ALA A 91 28.41 5.17 5.28
CA ALA A 91 27.99 5.87 6.49
C ALA A 91 29.19 6.46 7.25
N THR A 92 29.10 7.75 7.60
CA THR A 92 30.13 8.47 8.35
C THR A 92 29.49 9.36 9.43
N VAL A 93 30.31 10.20 10.06
CA VAL A 93 29.95 11.06 11.18
C VAL A 93 30.07 12.54 10.80
N PRO A 94 29.27 13.45 11.42
CA PRO A 94 29.18 14.85 10.98
C PRO A 94 30.52 15.58 10.87
N HIS A 95 31.44 15.40 11.82
CA HIS A 95 32.73 16.10 11.83
C HIS A 95 33.71 15.65 10.74
N ARG A 96 33.38 14.60 9.97
CA ARG A 96 34.16 14.13 8.81
C ARG A 96 33.58 14.61 7.47
N LEU A 97 32.50 15.40 7.51
CA LEU A 97 31.85 15.93 6.33
C LEU A 97 31.93 17.47 6.32
N PRO A 98 32.05 18.09 5.14
CA PRO A 98 31.96 19.55 5.03
C PRO A 98 30.54 20.05 5.32
N ALA A 99 29.52 19.27 4.99
CA ALA A 99 28.10 19.54 5.25
C ALA A 99 27.35 18.23 5.54
N ALA A 100 26.19 18.33 6.21
CA ALA A 100 25.38 17.16 6.55
C ALA A 100 24.72 16.52 5.31
N PHE A 101 24.34 17.35 4.34
CA PHE A 101 23.76 16.96 3.05
C PHE A 101 24.44 17.76 1.93
N LEU A 102 24.39 17.26 0.70
CA LEU A 102 24.69 18.05 -0.49
C LEU A 102 23.65 19.16 -0.65
N GLU A 103 24.08 20.36 -1.00
CA GLU A 103 23.18 21.45 -1.40
C GLU A 103 22.51 21.13 -2.74
N ARG A 104 21.34 21.72 -2.99
CA ARG A 104 20.58 21.48 -4.22
C ARG A 104 21.40 21.76 -5.48
N ASP A 105 22.22 22.81 -5.47
CA ASP A 105 23.08 23.16 -6.61
C ASP A 105 24.19 22.14 -6.83
N GLU A 106 24.72 21.51 -5.77
CA GLU A 106 25.70 20.42 -5.87
C GLU A 106 25.05 19.16 -6.46
N VAL A 107 23.82 18.84 -6.02
CA VAL A 107 23.02 17.75 -6.57
C VAL A 107 22.78 17.97 -8.07
N LEU A 108 22.36 19.18 -8.46
CA LEU A 108 22.12 19.54 -9.85
C LEU A 108 23.39 19.54 -10.68
N GLU A 109 24.53 19.95 -10.14
CA GLU A 109 25.80 19.89 -10.86
C GLU A 109 26.20 18.45 -11.19
N ILE A 110 26.11 17.54 -10.22
CA ILE A 110 26.33 16.11 -10.44
C ILE A 110 25.37 15.57 -11.51
N ALA A 111 24.08 15.91 -11.42
CA ALA A 111 23.06 15.49 -12.37
C ALA A 111 23.32 16.04 -13.79
N ARG A 112 23.73 17.31 -13.93
CA ARG A 112 24.09 17.92 -15.22
C ARG A 112 25.29 17.23 -15.86
N GLN A 113 26.29 16.83 -15.07
CA GLN A 113 27.42 16.05 -15.57
C GLN A 113 26.98 14.67 -16.07
N GLY A 114 26.09 13.98 -15.34
CA GLY A 114 25.46 12.73 -15.78
C GLY A 114 24.70 12.89 -17.10
N ALA A 115 23.84 13.90 -17.19
CA ALA A 115 23.08 14.21 -18.41
C ALA A 115 24.00 14.53 -19.60
N ALA A 116 25.07 15.30 -19.37
CA ALA A 116 26.06 15.63 -20.40
C ALA A 116 26.80 14.39 -20.91
N ALA A 117 27.07 13.42 -20.03
CA ALA A 117 27.65 12.12 -20.33
C ALA A 117 26.65 11.12 -20.95
N GLY A 118 25.37 11.48 -21.05
CA GLY A 118 24.33 10.67 -21.66
C GLY A 118 23.65 9.67 -20.73
N CYS A 119 23.93 9.70 -19.42
CA CYS A 119 23.22 8.89 -18.43
C CYS A 119 21.71 9.14 -18.48
N LYS A 120 20.91 8.15 -18.04
CA LYS A 120 19.45 8.27 -17.88
C LYS A 120 19.00 8.19 -16.44
N GLU A 121 19.86 7.69 -15.55
CA GLU A 121 19.56 7.49 -14.15
C GLU A 121 20.29 8.50 -13.25
N ALA A 122 19.54 9.12 -12.35
CA ALA A 122 20.08 9.79 -11.17
C ALA A 122 19.84 8.88 -9.95
N LEU A 123 20.88 8.16 -9.54
CA LEU A 123 20.79 7.24 -8.41
C LEU A 123 21.03 8.00 -7.11
N PHE A 124 19.95 8.30 -6.39
CA PHE A 124 20.02 8.89 -5.07
C PHE A 124 20.38 7.83 -4.03
N THR A 125 21.52 8.03 -3.37
CA THR A 125 21.99 7.18 -2.27
C THR A 125 22.13 8.01 -1.01
N LEU A 126 21.66 7.48 0.12
CA LEU A 126 21.69 8.17 1.40
C LEU A 126 21.63 7.18 2.55
N GLY A 127 22.03 7.62 3.73
CA GLY A 127 21.80 6.88 4.96
C GLY A 127 20.38 7.04 5.49
N ASP A 128 19.92 6.04 6.22
CA ASP A 128 18.60 6.02 6.86
C ASP A 128 18.49 7.09 7.95
N ARG A 129 17.48 7.98 7.82
CA ARG A 129 17.01 8.98 8.79
C ARG A 129 18.11 9.60 9.69
N PRO A 130 19.17 10.19 9.11
CA PRO A 130 20.27 10.73 9.90
C PRO A 130 19.85 11.76 10.95
N GLU A 131 18.76 12.50 10.73
CA GLU A 131 18.16 13.50 11.61
C GLU A 131 17.67 12.95 12.96
N GLU A 132 17.45 11.63 13.06
CA GLU A 132 17.06 10.99 14.31
C GLU A 132 18.26 10.72 15.22
N ARG A 133 19.45 10.53 14.64
CA ARG A 133 20.68 10.27 15.38
C ARG A 133 21.58 11.50 15.52
N TRP A 134 21.61 12.35 14.50
CA TRP A 134 22.57 13.44 14.39
C TRP A 134 21.85 14.80 14.45
N PRO A 135 21.98 15.56 15.56
CA PRO A 135 21.40 16.91 15.65
C PRO A 135 21.87 17.85 14.54
N ALA A 136 23.08 17.64 14.02
CA ALA A 136 23.61 18.40 12.88
C ALA A 136 22.80 18.19 11.60
N ALA A 137 22.29 16.98 11.35
CA ALA A 137 21.45 16.69 10.19
C ALA A 137 20.07 17.36 10.34
N ARG A 138 19.45 17.22 11.52
CA ARG A 138 18.16 17.86 11.82
C ARG A 138 18.24 19.38 11.66
N LYS A 139 19.23 20.01 12.29
CA LYS A 139 19.46 21.45 12.20
C LYS A 139 19.64 21.91 10.74
N TRP A 140 20.40 21.15 9.94
CA TRP A 140 20.63 21.48 8.54
C TRP A 140 19.33 21.48 7.71
N LEU A 141 18.44 20.51 7.96
CA LEU A 141 17.13 20.41 7.31
C LEU A 141 16.20 21.55 7.76
N GLU A 142 16.09 21.81 9.07
CA GLU A 142 15.28 22.89 9.65
C GLU A 142 15.68 24.26 9.09
N GLU A 143 16.99 24.54 8.98
CA GLU A 143 17.52 25.78 8.40
C GLU A 143 17.15 25.98 6.92
N ARG A 144 16.77 24.91 6.21
CA ARG A 144 16.34 24.91 4.80
C ARG A 144 14.84 24.69 4.64
N GLY A 145 14.09 24.64 5.74
CA GLY A 145 12.64 24.47 5.72
C GLY A 145 12.18 23.06 5.33
N PHE A 146 12.98 22.03 5.61
CA PHE A 146 12.60 20.63 5.43
C PHE A 146 12.38 19.96 6.79
N ASP A 147 11.28 19.22 6.92
CA ASP A 147 10.95 18.50 8.16
C ASP A 147 11.70 17.17 8.27
N SER A 148 12.05 16.56 7.13
CA SER A 148 12.73 15.27 7.07
C SER A 148 13.73 15.16 5.92
N THR A 149 14.63 14.18 6.02
CA THR A 149 15.54 13.84 4.92
C THR A 149 14.76 13.49 3.63
N LEU A 150 13.60 12.84 3.75
CA LEU A 150 12.81 12.40 2.60
C LEU A 150 12.10 13.56 1.89
N ASP A 151 11.74 14.62 2.61
CA ASP A 151 11.27 15.86 2.00
C ASP A 151 12.33 16.48 1.10
N TYR A 152 13.57 16.48 1.58
CA TYR A 152 14.70 16.99 0.82
C TYR A 152 15.06 16.11 -0.37
N VAL A 153 14.98 14.78 -0.24
CA VAL A 153 15.10 13.83 -1.37
C VAL A 153 14.05 14.15 -2.43
N ARG A 154 12.78 14.34 -2.03
CA ARG A 154 11.70 14.66 -2.96
C ARG A 154 11.96 15.96 -3.71
N ALA A 155 12.31 17.04 -3.00
CA ALA A 155 12.62 18.33 -3.60
C ALA A 155 13.82 18.25 -4.58
N SER A 156 14.85 17.50 -4.19
CA SER A 156 16.03 17.27 -5.04
C SER A 156 15.69 16.45 -6.28
N ALA A 157 14.85 15.42 -6.16
CA ALA A 157 14.41 14.58 -7.28
C ALA A 157 13.58 15.40 -8.30
N ILE A 158 12.70 16.28 -7.83
CA ILE A 158 11.95 17.21 -8.69
C ILE A 158 12.92 18.11 -9.45
N ALA A 159 13.86 18.76 -8.75
CA ALA A 159 14.84 19.64 -9.40
C ALA A 159 15.67 18.91 -10.47
N VAL A 160 16.08 17.67 -10.20
CA VAL A 160 16.82 16.83 -11.18
C VAL A 160 15.97 16.53 -12.41
N LEU A 161 14.70 16.17 -12.23
CA LEU A 161 13.76 15.95 -13.33
C LEU A 161 13.57 17.21 -14.19
N GLU A 162 13.38 18.36 -13.54
CA GLU A 162 13.09 19.64 -14.20
C GLU A 162 14.28 20.24 -14.93
N GLU A 163 15.48 20.12 -14.37
CA GLU A 163 16.65 20.81 -14.91
C GLU A 163 17.51 19.92 -15.80
N THR A 164 17.48 18.60 -15.61
CA THR A 164 18.41 17.68 -16.31
C THR A 164 17.69 16.60 -17.09
N GLY A 165 16.45 16.27 -16.74
CA GLY A 165 15.70 15.17 -17.34
C GLY A 165 16.19 13.76 -16.95
N LEU A 166 17.19 13.66 -16.06
CA LEU A 166 17.58 12.37 -15.49
C LEU A 166 16.44 11.81 -14.67
N LEU A 167 16.23 10.50 -14.76
CA LEU A 167 15.20 9.78 -14.03
C LEU A 167 15.71 9.41 -12.63
N PRO A 168 15.07 9.88 -11.54
CA PRO A 168 15.48 9.52 -10.20
C PRO A 168 15.21 8.04 -9.92
N HIS A 169 16.25 7.31 -9.51
CA HIS A 169 16.14 6.07 -8.75
C HIS A 169 16.45 6.38 -7.29
N LEU A 170 15.47 6.21 -6.41
CA LEU A 170 15.63 6.56 -5.00
C LEU A 170 15.99 5.32 -4.17
N ASN A 171 17.15 5.34 -3.51
CA ASN A 171 17.56 4.32 -2.55
C ASN A 171 17.72 4.92 -1.13
N PRO A 172 16.61 5.37 -0.49
CA PRO A 172 16.65 6.03 0.82
C PRO A 172 16.62 5.06 2.01
N GLY A 173 16.67 3.74 1.77
CA GLY A 173 16.57 2.73 2.81
C GLY A 173 15.13 2.43 3.23
N VAL A 174 14.83 2.46 4.54
CA VAL A 174 13.54 2.07 5.10
C VAL A 174 12.49 3.16 4.94
N LEU A 175 11.47 2.85 4.14
CA LEU A 175 10.33 3.72 3.86
C LEU A 175 9.03 3.16 4.44
N SER A 176 8.19 4.04 4.97
CA SER A 176 6.79 3.74 5.26
C SER A 176 5.96 3.71 3.97
N TRP A 177 4.75 3.16 4.04
CA TRP A 177 3.78 3.21 2.94
C TRP A 177 3.47 4.63 2.47
N GLU A 178 3.38 5.58 3.41
CA GLU A 178 3.10 7.00 3.11
C GLU A 178 4.27 7.65 2.40
N GLU A 179 5.49 7.37 2.86
CA GLU A 179 6.72 7.88 2.25
C GLU A 179 6.92 7.29 0.85
N LEU A 180 6.66 6.00 0.65
CA LEU A 180 6.61 5.37 -0.68
C LEU A 180 5.59 6.07 -1.58
N SER A 181 4.38 6.32 -1.08
CA SER A 181 3.31 7.00 -1.83
C SER A 181 3.68 8.44 -2.17
N ARG A 182 4.36 9.14 -1.26
CA ARG A 182 4.82 10.52 -1.43
C ARG A 182 6.01 10.63 -2.39
N LEU A 183 6.91 9.65 -2.41
CA LEU A 183 8.08 9.63 -3.31
C LEU A 183 7.77 9.05 -4.68
N ARG A 184 6.77 8.17 -4.81
CA ARG A 184 6.40 7.50 -6.06
C ARG A 184 6.23 8.46 -7.24
N PRO A 185 5.61 9.64 -7.08
CA PRO A 185 5.48 10.57 -8.19
C PRO A 185 6.83 10.96 -8.80
N VAL A 186 7.86 11.16 -7.98
CA VAL A 186 9.15 11.73 -8.43
C VAL A 186 10.22 10.67 -8.70
N ALA A 187 9.86 9.38 -8.63
CA ALA A 187 10.79 8.28 -8.76
C ALA A 187 10.40 7.36 -9.92
N ALA A 188 11.33 7.10 -10.83
CA ALA A 188 11.11 6.11 -11.89
C ALA A 188 11.12 4.69 -11.32
N SER A 189 11.99 4.47 -10.34
CA SER A 189 12.03 3.29 -9.50
C SER A 189 12.63 3.63 -8.14
N MET A 190 12.48 2.73 -7.19
CA MET A 190 13.12 2.84 -5.88
C MET A 190 13.84 1.55 -5.54
N GLY A 191 14.69 1.58 -4.52
CA GLY A 191 15.39 0.39 -4.10
C GLY A 191 15.75 0.38 -2.63
N MET A 192 15.96 -0.83 -2.13
CA MET A 192 16.52 -1.10 -0.82
C MET A 192 17.03 -2.55 -0.79
N MET A 193 18.31 -2.75 -0.46
CA MET A 193 18.87 -4.11 -0.26
C MET A 193 18.20 -4.78 0.94
N LEU A 194 17.63 -5.99 0.79
CA LEU A 194 17.21 -6.78 1.96
C LEU A 194 18.42 -7.22 2.79
N GLU A 195 19.54 -7.49 2.10
CA GLU A 195 20.82 -7.98 2.63
C GLU A 195 20.72 -9.41 3.16
N THR A 196 19.89 -9.64 4.19
CA THR A 196 19.67 -10.95 4.80
C THR A 196 18.38 -10.99 5.61
N THR A 197 17.76 -12.16 5.74
CA THR A 197 16.66 -12.42 6.70
C THR A 197 17.14 -12.97 8.04
N ALA A 198 18.45 -13.17 8.22
CA ALA A 198 19.02 -13.77 9.42
C ALA A 198 18.91 -12.82 10.63
N HIS A 199 17.87 -13.00 11.45
CA HIS A 199 17.60 -12.15 12.62
C HIS A 199 18.79 -12.07 13.58
N ARG A 200 19.55 -13.16 13.76
CA ARG A 200 20.74 -13.19 14.64
C ARG A 200 21.82 -12.18 14.23
N LEU A 201 21.97 -11.90 12.94
CA LEU A 201 22.97 -10.95 12.42
C LEU A 201 22.63 -9.50 12.82
N TRP A 202 21.37 -9.25 13.15
CA TRP A 202 20.86 -7.98 13.68
C TRP A 202 20.75 -7.97 15.21
N SER A 203 20.22 -9.03 15.82
CA SER A 203 19.91 -9.03 17.26
C SER A 203 21.10 -9.34 18.17
N GLU A 204 22.12 -10.06 17.70
CA GLU A 204 23.21 -10.54 18.56
C GLU A 204 24.46 -9.63 18.50
N PRO A 205 25.09 -9.34 19.65
CA PRO A 205 26.35 -8.59 19.69
C PRO A 205 27.42 -9.20 18.78
N GLY A 206 28.05 -8.35 17.96
CA GLY A 206 29.05 -8.76 16.97
C GLY A 206 28.47 -9.09 15.59
N GLY A 207 27.14 -9.07 15.44
CA GLY A 207 26.43 -9.16 14.17
C GLY A 207 26.75 -7.99 13.24
N PRO A 208 26.77 -8.17 11.90
CA PRO A 208 27.05 -7.10 10.95
C PRO A 208 26.05 -5.94 11.05
N HIS A 209 24.85 -6.20 11.58
CA HIS A 209 23.75 -5.26 11.72
C HIS A 209 23.44 -4.91 13.17
N TYR A 210 24.22 -5.41 14.13
CA TYR A 210 23.99 -5.13 15.54
C TYR A 210 24.07 -3.61 15.82
N GLY A 211 23.02 -3.07 16.46
CA GLY A 211 22.90 -1.63 16.72
C GLY A 211 22.46 -0.79 15.51
N SER A 212 21.90 -1.43 14.47
CA SER A 212 21.32 -0.78 13.28
C SER A 212 19.80 -1.05 13.24
N PRO A 213 18.95 -0.15 13.78
CA PRO A 213 17.52 -0.40 13.88
C PRO A 213 16.83 -0.65 12.52
N ASP A 214 17.28 -0.04 11.42
CA ASP A 214 16.67 -0.24 10.10
C ASP A 214 17.13 -1.51 9.37
N LYS A 215 18.04 -2.26 10.00
CA LYS A 215 18.53 -3.55 9.51
C LYS A 215 17.80 -4.75 10.09
N GLU A 216 16.71 -4.52 10.83
CA GLU A 216 15.83 -5.61 11.26
C GLU A 216 15.15 -6.26 10.04
N PRO A 217 15.26 -7.59 9.85
CA PRO A 217 14.67 -8.27 8.71
C PRO A 217 13.16 -8.01 8.50
N ALA A 218 12.39 -8.00 9.58
CA ALA A 218 10.93 -7.80 9.53
C ALA A 218 10.57 -6.40 8.99
N VAL A 219 11.32 -5.37 9.41
CA VAL A 219 11.15 -4.00 8.91
C VAL A 219 11.45 -3.93 7.41
N ARG A 220 12.55 -4.56 6.97
CA ARG A 220 12.94 -4.52 5.55
C ARG A 220 11.97 -5.29 4.65
N LEU A 221 11.50 -6.46 5.09
CA LEU A 221 10.47 -7.22 4.37
C LEU A 221 9.14 -6.46 4.28
N ARG A 222 8.79 -5.66 5.30
CA ARG A 222 7.63 -4.76 5.25
C ARG A 222 7.78 -3.69 4.17
N VAL A 223 8.94 -3.06 4.04
CA VAL A 223 9.21 -2.06 2.98
C VAL A 223 9.00 -2.68 1.59
N LEU A 224 9.53 -3.87 1.35
CA LEU A 224 9.33 -4.59 0.08
C LEU A 224 7.84 -4.89 -0.15
N THR A 225 7.12 -5.28 0.89
CA THR A 225 5.68 -5.53 0.82
C THR A 225 4.91 -4.25 0.49
N ASP A 226 5.19 -3.15 1.18
CA ASP A 226 4.52 -1.86 0.98
C ASP A 226 4.86 -1.23 -0.37
N ALA A 227 6.08 -1.40 -0.89
CA ALA A 227 6.44 -0.99 -2.24
C ALA A 227 5.59 -1.71 -3.30
N GLY A 228 5.31 -3.00 -3.06
CA GLY A 228 4.37 -3.78 -3.86
C GLY A 228 2.93 -3.29 -3.79
N ARG A 229 2.48 -2.85 -2.61
CA ARG A 229 1.14 -2.28 -2.39
C ARG A 229 0.98 -0.93 -3.09
N VAL A 230 1.98 -0.06 -2.99
CA VAL A 230 2.02 1.27 -3.62
C VAL A 230 2.33 1.19 -5.13
N ALA A 231 2.60 -0.02 -5.64
CA ALA A 231 2.94 -0.29 -7.03
C ALA A 231 4.16 0.53 -7.51
N VAL A 232 5.26 0.44 -6.76
CA VAL A 232 6.56 1.02 -7.11
C VAL A 232 7.44 -0.07 -7.73
N PRO A 233 7.98 0.11 -8.95
CA PRO A 233 9.04 -0.75 -9.47
C PRO A 233 10.24 -0.70 -8.53
N PHE A 234 10.59 -1.85 -7.95
CA PHE A 234 11.50 -1.87 -6.80
C PHE A 234 12.68 -2.80 -7.01
N THR A 235 13.87 -2.30 -6.70
CA THR A 235 15.13 -3.06 -6.71
C THR A 235 15.46 -3.49 -5.28
N THR A 236 15.72 -4.78 -5.07
CA THR A 236 16.19 -5.31 -3.79
C THR A 236 17.33 -6.28 -3.99
N GLY A 237 17.79 -6.98 -2.96
CA GLY A 237 18.92 -7.88 -3.10
C GLY A 237 19.45 -8.40 -1.78
N ILE A 238 20.44 -9.29 -1.87
CA ILE A 238 21.14 -9.89 -0.73
C ILE A 238 22.62 -9.54 -0.76
N LEU A 239 23.25 -9.54 0.41
CA LEU A 239 24.69 -9.35 0.56
C LEU A 239 25.31 -10.67 1.01
N VAL A 240 26.16 -11.24 0.16
CA VAL A 240 26.78 -12.56 0.31
C VAL A 240 28.07 -12.46 1.10
N GLY A 241 28.20 -13.24 2.17
CA GLY A 241 29.44 -13.36 2.96
C GLY A 241 29.54 -12.38 4.13
N ILE A 242 28.42 -11.93 4.70
CA ILE A 242 28.40 -11.07 5.90
C ILE A 242 28.29 -11.86 7.22
N GLY A 243 28.24 -13.19 7.12
CA GLY A 243 28.15 -14.10 8.25
C GLY A 243 26.87 -14.93 8.28
N GLU A 244 26.05 -14.84 7.23
CA GLU A 244 24.87 -15.68 7.01
C GLU A 244 25.26 -17.14 6.68
N THR A 245 24.41 -18.09 7.02
CA THR A 245 24.50 -19.49 6.56
C THR A 245 23.93 -19.61 5.14
N LEU A 246 24.19 -20.72 4.45
CA LEU A 246 23.60 -20.98 3.13
C LEU A 246 22.09 -21.19 3.23
N THR A 247 21.58 -21.77 4.32
CA THR A 247 20.13 -21.84 4.60
C THR A 247 19.55 -20.44 4.76
N GLU A 248 20.13 -19.56 5.57
CA GLU A 248 19.63 -18.19 5.75
C GLU A 248 19.67 -17.40 4.43
N ARG A 249 20.68 -17.67 3.58
CA ARG A 249 20.77 -17.10 2.23
C ARG A 249 19.63 -17.60 1.34
N ALA A 250 19.33 -18.89 1.36
CA ALA A 250 18.20 -19.47 0.63
C ALA A 250 16.86 -18.96 1.15
N GLU A 251 16.68 -18.82 2.46
CA GLU A 251 15.51 -18.19 3.08
C GLU A 251 15.31 -16.75 2.61
N SER A 252 16.40 -15.97 2.54
CA SER A 252 16.35 -14.59 2.06
C SER A 252 15.87 -14.51 0.61
N LEU A 253 16.42 -15.37 -0.27
CA LEU A 253 15.98 -15.44 -1.67
C LEU A 253 14.52 -15.91 -1.79
N LEU A 254 14.08 -16.86 -0.96
CA LEU A 254 12.71 -17.35 -0.95
C LEU A 254 11.70 -16.33 -0.42
N ALA A 255 12.10 -15.52 0.57
CA ALA A 255 11.29 -14.40 1.06
C ALA A 255 11.09 -13.36 -0.05
N ILE A 256 12.16 -12.98 -0.75
CA ILE A 256 12.09 -12.11 -1.92
C ILE A 256 11.20 -12.73 -3.01
N ARG A 257 11.35 -14.04 -3.29
CA ARG A 257 10.50 -14.76 -4.26
C ARG A 257 9.03 -14.67 -3.91
N GLY A 258 8.68 -14.87 -2.64
CA GLY A 258 7.30 -14.79 -2.16
C GLY A 258 6.68 -13.42 -2.45
N ILE A 259 7.40 -12.36 -2.08
CA ILE A 259 6.97 -10.97 -2.32
C ILE A 259 6.91 -10.67 -3.83
N ALA A 260 7.92 -11.07 -4.60
CA ALA A 260 7.96 -10.86 -6.05
C ALA A 260 6.76 -11.51 -6.75
N ARG A 261 6.40 -12.75 -6.38
CA ARG A 261 5.23 -13.45 -6.93
C ARG A 261 3.91 -12.82 -6.49
N GLN A 262 3.81 -12.40 -5.24
CA GLN A 262 2.58 -11.84 -4.69
C GLN A 262 2.26 -10.47 -5.30
N TYR A 263 3.27 -9.62 -5.47
CA TYR A 263 3.07 -8.23 -5.82
C TYR A 263 3.49 -7.89 -7.25
N GLY A 264 4.43 -8.61 -7.87
CA GLY A 264 4.91 -8.37 -9.24
C GLY A 264 5.81 -7.13 -9.42
N HIS A 265 6.07 -6.41 -8.33
CA HIS A 265 6.72 -5.09 -8.33
C HIS A 265 8.26 -5.14 -8.30
N ILE A 266 8.83 -6.23 -7.78
CA ILE A 266 10.28 -6.41 -7.73
C ILE A 266 10.78 -6.55 -9.16
N GLN A 267 11.58 -5.61 -9.63
CA GLN A 267 12.12 -5.59 -10.99
C GLN A 267 13.43 -6.36 -11.11
N GLU A 268 14.22 -6.33 -10.04
CA GLU A 268 15.60 -6.78 -10.02
C GLU A 268 15.97 -7.26 -8.61
N ILE A 269 16.73 -8.35 -8.56
CA ILE A 269 17.49 -8.72 -7.36
C ILE A 269 18.99 -8.53 -7.60
N ILE A 270 19.63 -7.83 -6.67
CA ILE A 270 21.07 -7.65 -6.61
C ILE A 270 21.66 -8.76 -5.75
N VAL A 271 22.51 -9.59 -6.32
CA VAL A 271 23.35 -10.53 -5.59
C VAL A 271 24.75 -9.91 -5.49
N GLN A 272 25.01 -9.23 -4.38
CA GLN A 272 26.26 -8.53 -4.15
C GLN A 272 27.13 -9.32 -3.18
N ASN A 273 28.43 -9.42 -3.46
CA ASN A 273 29.41 -9.98 -2.55
C ASN A 273 29.92 -8.96 -1.54
N PHE A 274 30.17 -9.42 -0.31
CA PHE A 274 30.93 -8.68 0.69
C PHE A 274 32.40 -8.58 0.25
N ARG A 275 32.95 -7.37 0.41
CA ARG A 275 34.36 -7.06 0.26
C ARG A 275 34.84 -6.40 1.54
N ALA A 276 35.94 -6.90 2.08
CA ALA A 276 36.54 -6.40 3.31
C ALA A 276 37.17 -5.03 3.09
N LYS A 277 36.88 -4.10 4.00
CA LYS A 277 37.33 -2.71 3.89
C LYS A 277 38.10 -2.29 5.15
N PRO A 278 39.27 -1.63 5.02
CA PRO A 278 40.13 -1.29 6.16
C PRO A 278 39.42 -0.49 7.26
N ASP A 279 38.54 0.43 6.88
CA ASP A 279 37.88 1.36 7.81
C ASP A 279 36.56 0.84 8.39
N THR A 280 36.37 -0.48 8.40
CA THR A 280 35.14 -1.12 8.89
C THR A 280 35.41 -2.02 10.10
N ALA A 281 34.36 -2.30 10.88
CA ALA A 281 34.45 -3.27 11.98
C ALA A 281 34.70 -4.69 11.44
N MET A 282 34.30 -4.97 10.20
CA MET A 282 34.51 -6.25 9.50
C MET A 282 35.81 -6.31 8.67
N ARG A 283 36.75 -5.37 8.83
CA ARG A 283 38.03 -5.35 8.09
C ARG A 283 38.86 -6.63 8.13
N GLY A 284 38.68 -7.46 9.17
CA GLY A 284 39.39 -8.72 9.35
C GLY A 284 38.65 -9.95 8.82
N MET A 285 37.48 -9.78 8.20
CA MET A 285 36.71 -10.88 7.61
C MET A 285 37.18 -11.10 6.16
N PRO A 286 37.19 -12.36 5.67
CA PRO A 286 37.57 -12.62 4.28
C PRO A 286 36.52 -12.06 3.31
N ASP A 287 36.97 -11.69 2.12
CA ASP A 287 36.07 -11.44 0.99
C ASP A 287 35.22 -12.67 0.71
N ALA A 288 34.00 -12.45 0.21
CA ALA A 288 33.16 -13.55 -0.24
C ALA A 288 33.77 -14.23 -1.49
N ASP A 289 33.75 -15.56 -1.47
CA ASP A 289 34.28 -16.40 -2.53
C ASP A 289 33.49 -16.21 -3.85
N LEU A 290 34.19 -16.19 -4.99
CA LEU A 290 33.55 -15.93 -6.28
C LEU A 290 32.70 -17.11 -6.78
N HIS A 291 33.07 -18.35 -6.44
CA HIS A 291 32.24 -19.51 -6.75
C HIS A 291 30.99 -19.55 -5.86
N GLU A 292 31.08 -19.08 -4.61
CA GLU A 292 29.90 -18.84 -3.76
C GLU A 292 28.97 -17.77 -4.32
N LEU A 293 29.52 -16.67 -4.82
CA LEU A 293 28.76 -15.64 -5.51
C LEU A 293 28.06 -16.22 -6.74
N ALA A 294 28.79 -16.95 -7.59
CA ALA A 294 28.24 -17.57 -8.79
C ALA A 294 27.14 -18.60 -8.47
N ALA A 295 27.34 -19.46 -7.47
CA ALA A 295 26.30 -20.39 -7.00
C ALA A 295 25.06 -19.65 -6.51
N THR A 296 25.24 -18.52 -5.80
CA THR A 296 24.14 -17.70 -5.30
C THR A 296 23.38 -17.00 -6.43
N VAL A 297 24.07 -16.47 -7.43
CA VAL A 297 23.47 -15.91 -8.65
C VAL A 297 22.64 -16.96 -9.38
N ALA A 298 23.20 -18.16 -9.56
CA ALA A 298 22.52 -19.26 -10.24
C ALA A 298 21.27 -19.72 -9.50
N VAL A 299 21.36 -19.90 -8.17
CA VAL A 299 20.20 -20.22 -7.33
C VAL A 299 19.18 -19.08 -7.36
N GLY A 300 19.62 -17.81 -7.30
CA GLY A 300 18.76 -16.63 -7.44
C GLY A 300 17.95 -16.67 -8.74
N ARG A 301 18.61 -16.91 -9.89
CA ARG A 301 17.95 -17.06 -11.19
C ARG A 301 16.94 -18.19 -11.23
N LEU A 302 17.25 -19.34 -10.64
CA LEU A 302 16.36 -20.50 -10.61
C LEU A 302 15.15 -20.30 -9.68
N LEU A 303 15.30 -19.47 -8.64
CA LEU A 303 14.23 -19.19 -7.69
C LEU A 303 13.31 -18.05 -8.13
N MET A 304 13.88 -16.98 -8.71
CA MET A 304 13.10 -15.79 -9.04
C MET A 304 12.04 -16.07 -10.12
N PRO A 305 10.83 -15.49 -9.99
CA PRO A 305 9.80 -15.66 -11.00
C PRO A 305 10.19 -14.97 -12.31
N PRO A 306 9.60 -15.37 -13.45
CA PRO A 306 9.76 -14.65 -14.71
C PRO A 306 9.46 -13.16 -14.54
N GLY A 307 10.28 -12.31 -15.16
CA GLY A 307 10.17 -10.85 -15.09
C GLY A 307 11.09 -10.20 -14.05
N VAL A 308 11.67 -10.97 -13.12
CA VAL A 308 12.67 -10.45 -12.18
C VAL A 308 14.06 -10.65 -12.76
N SER A 309 14.77 -9.54 -12.99
CA SER A 309 16.17 -9.57 -13.40
C SER A 309 17.08 -9.96 -12.24
N VAL A 310 18.20 -10.60 -12.56
CA VAL A 310 19.24 -10.95 -11.59
C VAL A 310 20.50 -10.21 -11.97
N GLN A 311 21.00 -9.43 -11.02
CA GLN A 311 22.12 -8.52 -11.19
C GLN A 311 23.24 -8.87 -10.21
N ALA A 312 24.48 -8.68 -10.66
CA ALA A 312 25.64 -8.67 -9.79
C ALA A 312 26.57 -7.49 -10.19
N PRO A 313 27.10 -6.71 -9.23
CA PRO A 313 27.90 -5.53 -9.57
C PRO A 313 29.21 -5.89 -10.29
N PRO A 314 29.49 -5.33 -11.49
CA PRO A 314 30.61 -5.74 -12.31
C PRO A 314 31.97 -5.31 -11.72
N ASN A 315 32.01 -4.21 -10.96
CA ASN A 315 33.23 -3.72 -10.31
C ASN A 315 33.70 -4.61 -9.14
N LEU A 316 32.85 -5.53 -8.65
CA LEU A 316 33.15 -6.36 -7.48
C LEU A 316 33.58 -7.78 -7.82
N VAL A 317 33.76 -8.13 -9.10
CA VAL A 317 34.16 -9.48 -9.53
C VAL A 317 35.55 -9.59 -10.16
N GLY A 318 36.29 -8.49 -10.28
CA GLY A 318 37.60 -8.50 -10.95
C GLY A 318 37.43 -8.85 -12.44
N ASP A 319 38.21 -9.81 -12.93
CA ASP A 319 38.18 -10.23 -14.35
C ASP A 319 37.13 -11.32 -14.66
N GLU A 320 36.36 -11.76 -13.66
CA GLU A 320 35.44 -12.91 -13.74
C GLU A 320 34.05 -12.56 -14.30
N PHE A 321 33.97 -11.68 -15.31
CA PHE A 321 32.70 -11.30 -15.96
C PHE A 321 31.99 -12.52 -16.57
N GLN A 322 32.75 -13.41 -17.21
CA GLN A 322 32.24 -14.61 -17.86
C GLN A 322 31.58 -15.58 -16.86
N LEU A 323 32.11 -15.65 -15.64
CA LEU A 323 31.57 -16.51 -14.59
C LEU A 323 30.15 -16.06 -14.21
N LEU A 324 29.93 -14.76 -14.00
CA LEU A 324 28.60 -14.25 -13.63
C LEU A 324 27.58 -14.38 -14.76
N LEU A 325 27.99 -14.14 -16.01
CA LEU A 325 27.14 -14.36 -17.18
C LEU A 325 26.71 -15.82 -17.27
N LYS A 326 27.64 -16.78 -17.11
CA LYS A 326 27.33 -18.21 -17.03
C LYS A 326 26.43 -18.55 -15.83
N ALA A 327 26.61 -17.89 -14.70
CA ALA A 327 25.77 -18.06 -13.53
C ALA A 327 24.33 -17.57 -13.73
N GLY A 328 24.06 -16.75 -14.74
CA GLY A 328 22.69 -16.42 -15.15
C GLY A 328 22.23 -15.01 -14.82
N ILE A 329 23.15 -14.07 -14.58
CA ILE A 329 22.78 -12.63 -14.59
C ILE A 329 22.22 -12.26 -15.97
N ASP A 330 21.30 -11.31 -15.99
CA ASP A 330 20.84 -10.66 -17.23
C ASP A 330 21.07 -9.14 -17.22
N ASP A 331 21.61 -8.62 -16.12
CA ASP A 331 21.84 -7.20 -15.90
C ASP A 331 23.14 -6.96 -15.13
N TRP A 332 23.89 -5.94 -15.53
CA TRP A 332 25.10 -5.48 -14.84
C TRP A 332 24.82 -4.40 -13.78
N GLY A 333 23.61 -3.85 -13.74
CA GLY A 333 23.18 -2.81 -12.81
C GLY A 333 23.53 -1.41 -13.27
N GLY A 334 23.47 -0.47 -12.33
CA GLY A 334 23.90 0.92 -12.54
C GLY A 334 25.42 1.01 -12.71
N VAL A 335 25.86 1.57 -13.84
CA VAL A 335 27.28 1.83 -14.14
C VAL A 335 27.43 3.32 -14.41
N SER A 336 28.35 3.97 -13.69
CA SER A 336 28.56 5.41 -13.84
C SER A 336 29.84 5.73 -14.61
N PRO A 337 29.76 6.52 -15.70
CA PRO A 337 30.93 7.08 -16.37
C PRO A 337 31.45 8.37 -15.72
N VAL A 338 30.73 8.92 -14.73
CA VAL A 338 31.00 10.23 -14.13
C VAL A 338 31.46 10.11 -12.68
N THR A 339 30.66 9.45 -11.85
CA THR A 339 30.88 9.38 -10.39
C THR A 339 31.48 8.04 -9.98
N PRO A 340 32.36 8.00 -8.96
CA PRO A 340 32.84 6.75 -8.41
C PRO A 340 31.70 5.97 -7.72
N ASP A 341 31.91 4.67 -7.50
CA ASP A 341 31.08 3.91 -6.56
C ASP A 341 31.32 4.45 -5.14
N HIS A 342 30.38 5.24 -4.61
CA HIS A 342 30.52 5.82 -3.27
C HIS A 342 30.42 4.77 -2.14
N VAL A 343 29.92 3.57 -2.44
CA VAL A 343 29.85 2.45 -1.50
C VAL A 343 31.16 1.67 -1.50
N ASN A 344 31.76 1.43 -2.67
CA ASN A 344 33.05 0.74 -2.85
C ASN A 344 34.05 1.60 -3.66
N PRO A 345 34.51 2.75 -3.13
CA PRO A 345 35.34 3.70 -3.86
C PRO A 345 36.69 3.11 -4.31
N GLU A 346 37.16 2.05 -3.65
CA GLU A 346 38.36 1.30 -3.99
C GLU A 346 38.19 0.35 -5.20
N ARG A 347 36.97 0.20 -5.72
CA ARG A 347 36.60 -0.65 -6.87
C ARG A 347 35.86 0.18 -7.92
N PRO A 348 36.57 0.92 -8.80
CA PRO A 348 35.93 1.80 -9.78
C PRO A 348 35.08 1.02 -10.78
N TRP A 349 34.10 1.72 -11.37
CA TRP A 349 33.28 1.17 -12.45
C TRP A 349 34.15 0.75 -13.64
N PRO A 350 33.84 -0.39 -14.30
CA PRO A 350 34.47 -0.71 -15.57
C PRO A 350 34.06 0.32 -16.63
N ALA A 351 34.99 0.63 -17.54
CA ALA A 351 34.65 1.43 -18.72
C ALA A 351 33.58 0.71 -19.56
N LEU A 352 32.61 1.46 -20.10
CA LEU A 352 31.49 0.88 -20.85
C LEU A 352 31.94 0.07 -22.07
N ASP A 353 33.02 0.47 -22.74
CA ASP A 353 33.58 -0.27 -23.87
C ASP A 353 34.16 -1.62 -23.45
N ALA A 354 34.83 -1.68 -22.29
CA ALA A 354 35.34 -2.93 -21.72
C ALA A 354 34.17 -3.85 -21.30
N LEU A 355 33.13 -3.29 -20.67
CA LEU A 355 31.94 -4.06 -20.30
C LEU A 355 31.21 -4.62 -21.54
N ARG A 356 31.13 -3.83 -22.61
CA ARG A 356 30.56 -4.26 -23.91
C ARG A 356 31.39 -5.38 -24.53
N GLU A 357 32.71 -5.25 -24.52
CA GLU A 357 33.61 -6.28 -25.03
C GLU A 357 33.45 -7.59 -24.26
N GLN A 358 33.49 -7.55 -22.92
CA GLN A 358 33.31 -8.74 -22.08
C GLN A 358 31.95 -9.39 -22.29
N THR A 359 30.89 -8.59 -22.41
CA THR A 359 29.54 -9.10 -22.69
C THR A 359 29.45 -9.76 -24.07
N SER A 360 30.08 -9.17 -25.09
CA SER A 360 30.13 -9.70 -26.46
C SER A 360 30.95 -10.99 -26.55
N GLN A 361 32.07 -11.09 -25.83
CA GLN A 361 32.87 -12.32 -25.75
C GLN A 361 32.06 -13.51 -25.17
N ALA A 362 31.06 -13.24 -24.34
CA ALA A 362 30.13 -14.23 -23.82
C ALA A 362 28.96 -14.57 -24.76
N GLY A 363 28.87 -13.90 -25.92
CA GLY A 363 27.81 -14.09 -26.91
C GLY A 363 26.54 -13.25 -26.68
N PHE A 364 26.62 -12.17 -25.90
CA PHE A 364 25.49 -11.27 -25.64
C PHE A 364 25.75 -9.85 -26.15
N ASP A 365 24.67 -9.15 -26.50
CA ASP A 365 24.69 -7.72 -26.80
C ASP A 365 24.43 -6.90 -25.54
N LEU A 366 25.31 -5.93 -25.25
CA LEU A 366 25.12 -5.00 -24.14
C LEU A 366 24.24 -3.82 -24.56
N ASN A 367 23.08 -3.65 -23.92
CA ASN A 367 22.16 -2.53 -24.17
C ASN A 367 21.86 -1.73 -22.90
N GLU A 368 21.71 -0.41 -23.06
CA GLU A 368 21.29 0.46 -21.96
C GLU A 368 19.79 0.32 -21.69
N ARG A 369 19.42 0.17 -20.42
CA ARG A 369 18.04 0.25 -19.92
C ARG A 369 17.83 1.54 -19.13
N LEU A 370 16.58 1.87 -18.88
CA LEU A 370 16.19 2.89 -17.90
C LEU A 370 16.28 2.31 -16.46
N PRO A 371 16.21 3.17 -15.42
CA PRO A 371 16.11 2.69 -14.03
C PRO A 371 14.86 1.85 -13.77
N VAL A 372 13.84 1.96 -14.63
CA VAL A 372 12.61 1.17 -14.64
C VAL A 372 12.64 0.20 -15.82
N TYR A 373 12.36 -1.08 -15.56
CA TYR A 373 12.43 -2.10 -16.61
C TYR A 373 11.28 -2.01 -17.61
N PRO A 374 11.48 -2.41 -18.89
CA PRO A 374 10.48 -2.28 -19.96
C PRO A 374 9.09 -2.81 -19.63
N ARG A 375 8.97 -3.92 -18.89
CA ARG A 375 7.66 -4.50 -18.53
C ARG A 375 6.79 -3.57 -17.70
N PHE A 376 7.37 -2.70 -16.88
CA PHE A 376 6.62 -1.74 -16.07
C PHE A 376 6.07 -0.58 -16.89
N LEU A 377 6.59 -0.38 -18.11
CA LEU A 377 6.13 0.63 -19.06
C LEU A 377 4.98 0.14 -19.95
N LYS A 378 4.73 -1.18 -19.99
CA LYS A 378 3.65 -1.80 -20.77
C LYS A 378 2.28 -1.75 -20.07
N GLY A 379 2.23 -1.39 -18.79
CA GLY A 379 1.02 -1.32 -17.99
C GLY A 379 0.11 -0.14 -18.32
N ALA A 380 -1.10 -0.11 -17.75
CA ALA A 380 -1.97 1.06 -17.86
C ALA A 380 -1.30 2.30 -17.23
N PRO A 381 -1.48 3.52 -17.78
CA PRO A 381 -0.94 4.74 -17.18
C PRO A 381 -1.31 4.86 -15.70
N GLY A 382 -0.33 5.11 -14.83
CA GLY A 382 -0.52 5.18 -13.38
C GLY A 382 -0.51 3.83 -12.66
N GLN A 383 -0.38 2.69 -13.35
CA GLN A 383 -0.32 1.37 -12.71
C GLN A 383 0.98 1.17 -11.93
N TRP A 384 2.12 1.31 -12.59
CA TRP A 384 3.46 1.09 -12.00
C TRP A 384 4.25 2.38 -11.88
N THR A 385 4.29 3.14 -12.97
CA THR A 385 4.87 4.49 -12.97
C THR A 385 3.76 5.49 -12.70
N ASP A 386 4.03 6.48 -11.86
CA ASP A 386 3.10 7.58 -11.64
C ASP A 386 2.86 8.37 -12.93
N ILE A 387 1.67 8.94 -13.07
CA ILE A 387 1.34 9.75 -14.26
C ILE A 387 2.25 10.97 -14.39
N ARG A 388 2.75 11.51 -13.26
CA ARG A 388 3.59 12.72 -13.25
C ARG A 388 4.99 12.48 -13.80
N ILE A 389 5.51 11.25 -13.71
CA ILE A 389 6.83 10.89 -14.25
C ILE A 389 6.75 10.19 -15.62
N ALA A 390 5.55 9.83 -16.09
CA ALA A 390 5.36 9.10 -17.34
C ALA A 390 5.93 9.85 -18.56
N GLU A 391 5.77 11.17 -18.61
CA GLU A 391 6.33 12.00 -19.70
C GLU A 391 7.86 12.05 -19.67
N HIS A 392 8.45 12.20 -18.49
CA HIS A 392 9.91 12.15 -18.31
C HIS A 392 10.49 10.80 -18.75
N ILE A 393 9.85 9.69 -18.40
CA ILE A 393 10.26 8.35 -18.82
C ILE A 393 10.15 8.22 -20.35
N SER A 394 9.02 8.65 -20.93
CA SER A 394 8.78 8.54 -22.36
C SER A 394 9.77 9.35 -23.20
N ALA A 395 10.27 10.47 -22.67
CA ALA A 395 11.25 11.32 -23.33
C ALA A 395 12.62 10.64 -23.57
N VAL A 396 12.94 9.60 -22.79
CA VAL A 396 14.21 8.87 -22.86
C VAL A 396 14.05 7.38 -23.14
N ALA A 397 12.82 6.91 -23.39
CA ALA A 397 12.51 5.51 -23.70
C ALA A 397 12.40 5.26 -25.21
N LYS A 398 12.89 4.11 -25.67
CA LYS A 398 12.57 3.52 -26.98
C LYS A 398 11.16 2.89 -26.94
N PRO A 399 10.54 2.59 -28.10
CA PRO A 399 9.28 1.86 -28.16
C PRO A 399 9.30 0.48 -27.47
N ASN A 400 10.47 -0.16 -27.38
CA ASN A 400 10.64 -1.43 -26.68
C ASN A 400 10.90 -1.26 -25.17
N GLY A 401 10.91 -0.03 -24.65
CA GLY A 401 11.13 0.32 -23.24
C GLY A 401 12.59 0.41 -22.79
N LEU A 402 13.58 0.09 -23.65
CA LEU A 402 15.00 0.30 -23.36
C LEU A 402 15.37 1.79 -23.52
N ALA A 403 16.56 2.18 -23.05
CA ALA A 403 17.00 3.57 -23.14
C ALA A 403 17.21 4.01 -24.61
N ALA A 404 16.71 5.19 -24.94
CA ALA A 404 16.94 5.87 -26.21
C ALA A 404 18.33 6.51 -26.23
N ASP A 405 18.95 6.54 -27.42
CA ASP A 405 20.22 7.24 -27.66
C ASP A 405 19.97 8.75 -27.82
N VAL A 406 19.50 9.35 -26.74
CA VAL A 406 19.21 10.78 -26.61
C VAL A 406 19.83 11.29 -25.33
N LYS A 407 20.22 12.57 -25.28
CA LYS A 407 20.58 13.19 -23.99
C LYS A 407 19.29 13.56 -23.26
N PRO A 408 19.17 13.27 -21.96
CA PRO A 408 18.02 13.71 -21.19
C PRO A 408 17.94 15.24 -21.18
N ALA A 409 16.72 15.75 -21.18
CA ALA A 409 16.46 17.18 -21.09
C ALA A 409 15.34 17.42 -20.08
N GLY A 410 15.50 18.50 -19.32
CA GLY A 410 14.53 18.89 -18.30
C GLY A 410 13.13 19.14 -18.86
N LEU A 411 12.11 18.68 -18.13
CA LEU A 411 10.70 18.96 -18.42
C LEU A 411 10.05 19.55 -17.17
N PRO A 412 9.11 20.50 -17.28
CA PRO A 412 8.43 21.07 -16.12
C PRO A 412 7.75 20.01 -15.26
N TRP A 413 7.91 20.08 -13.94
CA TRP A 413 7.22 19.19 -13.02
C TRP A 413 5.78 19.65 -12.83
N GLN A 414 4.81 18.86 -13.32
CA GLN A 414 3.40 19.22 -13.21
C GLN A 414 2.82 18.79 -11.86
N GLU A 415 2.65 19.74 -10.94
CA GLU A 415 1.54 19.67 -9.98
C GLU A 415 0.29 20.20 -10.70
N PRO A 416 -0.85 19.47 -10.71
CA PRO A 416 -2.05 19.99 -11.33
C PRO A 416 -2.61 21.11 -10.44
N ASP A 417 -2.14 22.33 -10.71
CA ASP A 417 -2.69 23.59 -10.24
C ASP A 417 -3.68 24.10 -11.29
N GLY A 418 -4.95 23.96 -10.97
CA GLY A 418 -6.05 24.53 -11.76
C GLY A 418 -7.37 24.34 -11.04
N GLY A 419 -8.08 25.44 -10.82
CA GLY A 419 -9.50 25.39 -10.48
C GLY A 419 -10.25 24.60 -11.56
N LEU A 420 -11.16 23.73 -11.13
CA LEU A 420 -11.89 22.82 -12.01
C LEU A 420 -13.21 23.45 -12.46
N GLU A 421 -13.38 23.58 -13.77
CA GLU A 421 -14.71 23.58 -14.38
C GLU A 421 -15.26 22.15 -14.37
N THR A 422 -16.58 22.01 -14.28
CA THR A 422 -17.28 20.72 -14.31
C THR A 422 -16.99 19.98 -15.62
N VAL A 423 -16.54 18.73 -15.53
CA VAL A 423 -16.33 17.86 -16.69
C VAL A 423 -17.02 16.52 -16.46
N GLY A 424 -17.74 16.03 -17.47
CA GLY A 424 -18.39 14.73 -17.45
C GLY A 424 -19.90 14.78 -17.19
N ARG A 425 -20.50 13.65 -16.83
CA ARG A 425 -21.96 13.47 -16.71
C ARG A 425 -22.43 13.76 -15.28
N ALA A 426 -22.53 15.04 -14.90
CA ALA A 426 -22.82 15.45 -13.52
C ALA A 426 -24.23 15.04 -12.97
N ASP A 427 -25.16 14.61 -13.84
CA ASP A 427 -26.53 14.16 -13.52
C ASP A 427 -26.69 12.62 -13.43
N LEU A 428 -25.61 11.89 -13.10
CA LEU A 428 -25.62 10.42 -13.04
C LEU A 428 -26.65 9.84 -12.05
N ASN A 429 -26.95 10.54 -10.96
CA ASN A 429 -27.90 10.10 -9.94
C ASN A 429 -29.34 9.92 -10.46
N THR A 430 -29.86 10.88 -11.25
CA THR A 430 -31.23 10.83 -11.79
C THR A 430 -31.36 9.93 -13.01
N THR A 431 -30.30 9.86 -13.82
CA THR A 431 -30.27 9.04 -15.04
C THR A 431 -30.14 7.55 -14.76
N ILE A 432 -29.40 7.14 -13.72
CA ILE A 432 -29.30 5.72 -13.32
C ILE A 432 -30.65 5.15 -12.88
N ASP A 433 -31.45 5.91 -12.13
CA ASP A 433 -32.76 5.44 -11.65
C ASP A 433 -33.83 5.37 -12.74
N THR A 434 -33.69 6.16 -13.81
CA THR A 434 -34.66 6.22 -14.91
C THR A 434 -34.27 5.37 -16.11
N THR A 435 -32.98 5.21 -16.41
CA THR A 435 -32.47 4.56 -17.63
C THR A 435 -31.54 3.36 -17.40
N GLY A 436 -31.12 3.11 -16.16
CA GLY A 436 -30.15 2.05 -15.84
C GLY A 436 -28.72 2.36 -16.29
N ARG A 437 -27.77 1.45 -16.01
CA ARG A 437 -26.35 1.63 -16.37
C ARG A 437 -26.10 1.30 -17.84
N THR A 438 -25.21 2.05 -18.51
CA THR A 438 -24.66 1.66 -19.82
C THR A 438 -23.93 0.32 -19.71
N GLY A 439 -24.22 -0.61 -20.62
CA GLY A 439 -23.71 -1.98 -20.59
C GLY A 439 -22.21 -2.13 -20.91
N ASP A 440 -21.50 -1.03 -21.18
CA ASP A 440 -20.08 -1.05 -21.49
C ASP A 440 -19.27 -1.44 -20.26
N ARG A 441 -18.85 -2.71 -20.25
CA ARG A 441 -17.95 -3.26 -19.25
C ARG A 441 -16.53 -2.73 -19.49
N ARG A 442 -15.79 -2.53 -18.40
CA ARG A 442 -14.37 -2.16 -18.42
C ARG A 442 -13.58 -3.17 -19.26
N GLY A 443 -12.92 -2.70 -20.32
CA GLY A 443 -12.31 -3.55 -21.35
C GLY A 443 -11.00 -4.26 -20.98
N ASP A 444 -10.44 -4.03 -19.79
CA ASP A 444 -9.09 -4.46 -19.40
C ASP A 444 -9.03 -5.24 -18.07
N PHE A 445 -10.14 -5.91 -17.75
CA PHE A 445 -10.42 -6.64 -16.50
C PHE A 445 -9.27 -7.53 -16.00
N ASP A 446 -8.55 -8.22 -16.90
CA ASP A 446 -7.50 -9.17 -16.50
C ASP A 446 -6.13 -8.53 -16.23
N SER A 447 -5.86 -7.33 -16.77
CA SER A 447 -4.53 -6.69 -16.69
C SER A 447 -4.30 -5.82 -15.45
N VAL A 448 -5.38 -5.24 -14.90
CA VAL A 448 -5.34 -4.26 -13.82
C VAL A 448 -5.22 -4.94 -12.46
N TYR A 449 -5.93 -6.05 -12.29
CA TYR A 449 -6.19 -6.62 -10.97
C TYR A 449 -5.19 -7.71 -10.52
N GLY A 450 -4.30 -8.16 -11.40
CA GLY A 450 -3.23 -9.13 -11.12
C GLY A 450 -3.66 -10.59 -11.36
N ASP A 451 -2.81 -11.53 -10.93
CA ASP A 451 -3.06 -12.97 -11.07
C ASP A 451 -4.12 -13.45 -10.06
N TRP A 452 -5.27 -13.85 -10.58
CA TRP A 452 -6.42 -14.30 -9.79
C TRP A 452 -6.27 -15.73 -9.23
N GLU A 453 -5.46 -16.59 -9.85
CA GLU A 453 -5.29 -17.97 -9.40
C GLU A 453 -4.49 -18.08 -8.11
N GLU A 454 -3.49 -17.21 -7.94
CA GLU A 454 -2.67 -17.18 -6.73
C GLU A 454 -3.43 -16.58 -5.53
N LEU A 455 -4.29 -15.58 -5.78
CA LEU A 455 -5.15 -14.95 -4.77
C LEU A 455 -6.11 -15.96 -4.12
N ARG A 456 -6.60 -16.93 -4.90
CA ARG A 456 -7.52 -17.97 -4.42
C ARG A 456 -6.88 -18.91 -3.40
N LYS A 457 -5.54 -19.07 -3.44
CA LYS A 457 -4.79 -19.93 -2.50
C LYS A 457 -4.54 -19.27 -1.15
N GLN A 458 -4.73 -17.95 -1.05
CA GLN A 458 -4.53 -17.15 0.18
C GLN A 458 -5.80 -17.00 1.03
N LEU A 459 -6.93 -17.60 0.63
CA LEU A 459 -8.19 -17.51 1.36
C LEU A 459 -8.17 -18.41 2.61
N PRO A 460 -8.38 -17.86 3.83
CA PRO A 460 -8.39 -18.65 5.07
C PRO A 460 -9.62 -19.57 5.16
N LYS A 461 -9.47 -20.70 5.86
CA LYS A 461 -10.57 -21.63 6.15
C LYS A 461 -11.39 -21.14 7.36
N ALA A 462 -12.71 -21.34 7.30
CA ALA A 462 -13.60 -21.03 8.43
C ALA A 462 -13.29 -21.94 9.64
N PRO A 463 -13.25 -21.38 10.86
CA PRO A 463 -13.00 -22.12 12.09
C PRO A 463 -14.18 -23.04 12.47
N GLU A 464 -13.88 -24.09 13.24
CA GLU A 464 -14.83 -25.13 13.66
C GLU A 464 -15.60 -24.70 14.92
N ARG A 465 -16.86 -25.15 15.07
CA ARG A 465 -17.77 -24.75 16.16
C ARG A 465 -17.77 -25.77 17.30
N LEU A 466 -17.59 -25.33 18.54
CA LEU A 466 -17.80 -26.17 19.74
C LEU A 466 -19.01 -25.68 20.55
N ALA A 467 -19.89 -26.60 20.94
CA ALA A 467 -21.16 -26.27 21.62
C ALA A 467 -20.97 -25.71 23.05
N ALA A 468 -19.84 -26.03 23.71
CA ALA A 468 -19.52 -25.51 25.04
C ALA A 468 -19.22 -23.99 25.00
N ASP A 469 -18.51 -23.54 23.97
CA ASP A 469 -18.05 -22.16 23.82
C ASP A 469 -19.23 -21.20 23.57
N VAL A 470 -20.25 -21.64 22.82
CA VAL A 470 -21.48 -20.86 22.60
C VAL A 470 -22.20 -20.57 23.92
N LYS A 471 -22.32 -21.57 24.79
CA LYS A 471 -23.00 -21.41 26.08
C LYS A 471 -22.23 -20.48 27.02
N GLN A 472 -20.90 -20.60 27.03
CA GLN A 472 -20.05 -19.69 27.80
C GLN A 472 -20.12 -18.27 27.26
N GLY A 473 -20.07 -18.10 25.94
CA GLY A 473 -20.21 -16.82 25.27
C GLY A 473 -21.53 -16.13 25.60
N LEU A 474 -22.67 -16.83 25.56
CA LEU A 474 -23.97 -16.24 25.88
C LEU A 474 -24.06 -15.75 27.34
N ARG A 475 -23.46 -16.48 28.29
CA ARG A 475 -23.38 -16.01 29.68
C ARG A 475 -22.49 -14.78 29.83
N LEU A 476 -21.37 -14.73 29.08
CA LEU A 476 -20.50 -13.58 29.06
C LEU A 476 -21.21 -12.36 28.47
N ALA A 477 -21.94 -12.54 27.37
CA ALA A 477 -22.75 -11.51 26.73
C ALA A 477 -23.81 -10.92 27.66
N GLU A 478 -24.42 -11.74 28.51
CA GLU A 478 -25.42 -11.31 29.50
C GLU A 478 -24.79 -10.59 30.70
N ALA A 479 -23.65 -11.08 31.22
CA ALA A 479 -23.05 -10.57 32.46
C ALA A 479 -22.11 -9.37 32.23
N ASN A 480 -21.34 -9.38 31.14
CA ASN A 480 -20.37 -8.35 30.80
C ASN A 480 -20.16 -8.32 29.27
N PRO A 481 -21.07 -7.69 28.51
CA PRO A 481 -21.08 -7.77 27.05
C PRO A 481 -19.78 -7.23 26.40
N GLY A 482 -19.19 -6.18 26.98
CA GLY A 482 -17.95 -5.57 26.46
C GLY A 482 -16.73 -6.50 26.51
N ALA A 483 -16.71 -7.49 27.42
CA ALA A 483 -15.62 -8.45 27.57
C ALA A 483 -15.57 -9.49 26.43
N LEU A 484 -16.59 -9.56 25.57
CA LEU A 484 -16.55 -10.35 24.34
C LEU A 484 -15.41 -9.92 23.40
N LEU A 485 -14.96 -8.66 23.49
CA LEU A 485 -13.85 -8.17 22.69
C LEU A 485 -12.49 -8.43 23.33
N ASP A 486 -12.40 -8.96 24.55
CA ASP A 486 -11.12 -9.26 25.18
C ASP A 486 -10.43 -10.44 24.49
N GLN A 487 -9.10 -10.40 24.41
CA GLN A 487 -8.31 -11.40 23.69
C GLN A 487 -8.46 -12.81 24.31
N GLU A 488 -8.59 -12.89 25.63
CA GLU A 488 -8.82 -14.15 26.37
C GLU A 488 -10.17 -14.80 26.05
N ASN A 489 -11.13 -14.04 25.52
CA ASN A 489 -12.47 -14.51 25.18
C ASN A 489 -12.65 -14.73 23.65
N ALA A 490 -11.57 -14.80 22.88
CA ALA A 490 -11.62 -14.89 21.42
C ALA A 490 -12.44 -16.09 20.92
N ASP A 491 -12.25 -17.26 21.52
CA ASP A 491 -12.91 -18.49 21.09
C ASP A 491 -14.44 -18.42 21.29
N VAL A 492 -14.88 -17.95 22.45
CA VAL A 492 -16.31 -17.81 22.75
C VAL A 492 -16.97 -16.70 21.91
N ALA A 493 -16.26 -15.60 21.67
CA ALA A 493 -16.76 -14.51 20.82
C ALA A 493 -16.89 -14.95 19.36
N LEU A 494 -15.94 -15.73 18.85
CA LEU A 494 -15.98 -16.31 17.51
C LEU A 494 -17.09 -17.36 17.38
N ALA A 495 -17.33 -18.15 18.43
CA ALA A 495 -18.45 -19.09 18.49
C ALA A 495 -19.80 -18.35 18.40
N LEU A 496 -19.97 -17.23 19.12
CA LEU A 496 -21.18 -16.38 19.00
C LEU A 496 -21.30 -15.72 17.63
N MET A 497 -20.19 -15.20 17.09
CA MET A 497 -20.15 -14.60 15.76
C MET A 497 -20.54 -15.60 14.66
N THR A 498 -20.48 -16.91 14.93
CA THR A 498 -20.91 -18.00 14.02
C THR A 498 -22.18 -18.76 14.48
N ALA A 499 -22.81 -18.38 15.60
CA ALA A 499 -24.03 -18.99 16.12
C ALA A 499 -25.24 -18.92 15.16
N ASP A 500 -26.06 -19.96 15.17
CA ASP A 500 -27.34 -20.05 14.45
C ASP A 500 -28.44 -20.60 15.36
N GLY A 501 -29.65 -20.75 14.82
CA GLY A 501 -30.81 -21.28 15.56
C GLY A 501 -31.07 -20.54 16.87
N GLU A 502 -31.37 -21.29 17.92
CA GLU A 502 -31.71 -20.76 19.25
C GLU A 502 -30.59 -19.92 19.88
N ALA A 503 -29.32 -20.25 19.62
CA ALA A 503 -28.20 -19.48 20.12
C ALA A 503 -28.15 -18.07 19.50
N LEU A 504 -28.42 -17.97 18.20
CA LEU A 504 -28.54 -16.67 17.52
C LEU A 504 -29.74 -15.87 18.03
N GLU A 505 -30.90 -16.52 18.24
CA GLU A 505 -32.07 -15.84 18.81
C GLU A 505 -31.77 -15.27 20.20
N THR A 506 -31.05 -16.03 21.03
CA THR A 506 -30.63 -15.59 22.36
C THR A 506 -29.66 -14.41 22.27
N LEU A 507 -28.66 -14.49 21.38
CA LEU A 507 -27.69 -13.42 21.15
C LEU A 507 -28.38 -12.10 20.73
N VAL A 508 -29.32 -12.19 19.80
CA VAL A 508 -30.11 -11.06 19.30
C VAL A 508 -30.97 -10.44 20.41
N ARG A 509 -31.58 -11.26 21.27
CA ARG A 509 -32.34 -10.78 22.43
C ARG A 509 -31.44 -10.01 23.40
N LEU A 510 -30.28 -10.57 23.77
CA LEU A 510 -29.31 -9.91 24.66
C LEU A 510 -28.83 -8.58 24.06
N ALA A 511 -28.59 -8.54 22.74
CA ALA A 511 -28.22 -7.31 22.06
C ALA A 511 -29.36 -6.27 22.08
N ASP A 512 -30.62 -6.67 21.95
CA ASP A 512 -31.76 -5.75 22.04
C ASP A 512 -31.94 -5.18 23.46
N GLU A 513 -31.74 -6.01 24.49
CA GLU A 513 -31.72 -5.59 25.90
C GLU A 513 -30.59 -4.59 26.16
N ALA A 514 -29.36 -4.90 25.74
CA ALA A 514 -28.20 -4.01 25.86
C ALA A 514 -28.38 -2.71 25.06
N ARG A 515 -29.09 -2.76 23.92
CA ARG A 515 -29.45 -1.55 23.17
C ARG A 515 -30.39 -0.68 23.98
N LYS A 516 -31.45 -1.26 24.54
CA LYS A 516 -32.44 -0.50 25.31
C LYS A 516 -31.80 0.20 26.50
N GLU A 517 -30.86 -0.45 27.17
CA GLU A 517 -30.07 0.16 28.23
C GLU A 517 -29.21 1.32 27.72
N ALA A 518 -28.55 1.15 26.57
CA ALA A 518 -27.61 2.15 26.04
C ALA A 518 -28.30 3.41 25.47
N VAL A 519 -29.45 3.27 24.80
CA VAL A 519 -30.05 4.35 23.99
C VAL A 519 -31.57 4.50 24.12
N GLY A 520 -32.23 3.67 24.92
CA GLY A 520 -33.69 3.70 25.08
C GLY A 520 -34.46 3.04 23.93
N ASP A 521 -35.72 3.45 23.77
CA ASP A 521 -36.66 2.79 22.85
C ASP A 521 -36.66 3.36 21.41
N ASP A 522 -36.22 4.61 21.23
CA ASP A 522 -36.21 5.31 19.95
C ASP A 522 -35.27 4.65 18.94
N ILE A 523 -35.72 4.61 17.68
CA ILE A 523 -34.87 4.42 16.50
C ILE A 523 -34.57 5.80 15.92
N THR A 524 -33.30 6.12 15.77
CA THR A 524 -32.91 7.42 15.23
C THR A 524 -32.80 7.43 13.72
N TYR A 525 -32.87 8.63 13.13
CA TYR A 525 -32.52 8.89 11.74
C TYR A 525 -32.01 10.33 11.56
N VAL A 526 -31.27 10.60 10.50
CA VAL A 526 -30.86 11.96 10.09
C VAL A 526 -31.52 12.32 8.76
N VAL A 527 -31.84 13.61 8.56
CA VAL A 527 -32.21 14.13 7.25
C VAL A 527 -30.94 14.67 6.62
N ASN A 528 -30.44 13.97 5.61
CA ASN A 528 -29.16 14.27 5.00
C ASN A 528 -29.21 14.12 3.47
N ARG A 529 -28.20 14.72 2.81
CA ARG A 529 -27.89 14.49 1.40
C ARG A 529 -26.48 13.92 1.24
N ASN A 530 -26.32 12.83 0.47
CA ASN A 530 -25.00 12.42 0.02
C ASN A 530 -24.59 13.27 -1.20
N ILE A 531 -23.39 13.83 -1.17
CA ILE A 531 -22.81 14.57 -2.30
C ILE A 531 -21.51 13.88 -2.69
N ASN A 532 -21.55 13.16 -3.82
CA ASN A 532 -20.35 12.58 -4.38
C ASN A 532 -19.69 13.59 -5.31
N PHE A 533 -18.59 14.24 -4.89
CA PHE A 533 -18.02 15.39 -5.65
C PHE A 533 -17.13 14.97 -6.84
N SER A 534 -16.68 13.72 -6.89
CA SER A 534 -16.03 13.13 -8.06
C SER A 534 -16.19 11.62 -8.00
N ASN A 535 -16.32 10.95 -9.15
CA ASN A 535 -16.19 9.49 -9.22
C ASN A 535 -14.89 9.04 -9.92
N VAL A 536 -14.02 9.98 -10.31
CA VAL A 536 -12.71 9.67 -10.90
C VAL A 536 -11.78 9.18 -9.79
N CYS A 537 -11.24 7.96 -9.93
CA CYS A 537 -10.41 7.37 -8.89
C CYS A 537 -9.26 6.52 -9.46
N TYR A 538 -8.02 6.81 -9.05
CA TYR A 538 -6.84 6.05 -9.51
C TYR A 538 -6.53 4.80 -8.66
N VAL A 539 -7.12 4.67 -7.46
CA VAL A 539 -6.79 3.59 -6.50
C VAL A 539 -7.17 2.20 -7.03
N GLY A 540 -8.28 2.12 -7.77
CA GLY A 540 -8.70 0.87 -8.42
C GLY A 540 -9.15 -0.22 -7.45
N CYS A 541 -9.96 0.11 -6.43
CA CYS A 541 -10.52 -0.89 -5.52
C CYS A 541 -11.29 -2.00 -6.27
N ARG A 542 -10.95 -3.28 -6.04
CA ARG A 542 -11.53 -4.44 -6.73
C ARG A 542 -13.01 -4.66 -6.40
N PHE A 543 -13.51 -4.06 -5.32
CA PHE A 543 -14.92 -4.17 -4.91
C PHE A 543 -15.77 -2.95 -5.32
N CYS A 544 -15.14 -1.85 -5.74
CA CYS A 544 -15.84 -0.59 -5.97
C CYS A 544 -16.37 -0.53 -7.40
N ALA A 545 -17.69 -0.41 -7.54
CA ALA A 545 -18.35 -0.20 -8.83
C ALA A 545 -18.56 1.29 -9.17
N PHE A 546 -18.28 2.19 -8.22
CA PHE A 546 -18.46 3.64 -8.35
C PHE A 546 -17.28 4.31 -9.08
N ALA A 547 -16.05 3.88 -8.78
CA ALA A 547 -14.82 4.43 -9.34
C ALA A 547 -14.75 4.31 -10.87
N GLN A 548 -14.54 5.44 -11.53
CA GLN A 548 -14.30 5.58 -12.96
C GLN A 548 -12.86 6.06 -13.23
N ARG A 549 -12.33 5.74 -14.41
CA ARG A 549 -11.16 6.44 -14.95
C ARG A 549 -11.62 7.75 -15.56
N GLU A 550 -10.71 8.71 -15.64
CA GLU A 550 -11.00 10.01 -16.25
C GLU A 550 -11.60 9.93 -17.66
N ARG A 551 -11.25 8.89 -18.44
CA ARG A 551 -11.73 8.72 -19.82
C ARG A 551 -12.98 7.84 -19.93
N ASP A 552 -13.47 7.28 -18.82
CA ASP A 552 -14.66 6.43 -18.84
C ASP A 552 -15.91 7.31 -19.06
N ALA A 553 -16.91 6.78 -19.75
CA ALA A 553 -18.09 7.56 -20.17
C ALA A 553 -18.91 8.14 -18.99
N ASP A 554 -18.86 7.46 -17.84
CA ASP A 554 -19.57 7.87 -16.63
C ASP A 554 -18.69 8.68 -15.67
N ALA A 555 -17.48 9.10 -16.07
CA ALA A 555 -16.61 9.94 -15.23
C ALA A 555 -17.21 11.35 -15.03
N PHE A 556 -17.12 11.89 -13.82
CA PHE A 556 -17.50 13.27 -13.53
C PHE A 556 -16.72 13.89 -12.37
N ARG A 557 -16.69 15.23 -12.34
CA ARG A 557 -16.19 16.08 -11.25
C ARG A 557 -17.15 17.25 -11.07
N LEU A 558 -17.55 17.54 -9.83
CA LEU A 558 -18.34 18.73 -9.50
C LEU A 558 -17.41 19.92 -9.25
N SER A 559 -17.87 21.10 -9.63
CA SER A 559 -17.30 22.36 -9.13
C SER A 559 -17.64 22.56 -7.64
N VAL A 560 -16.92 23.46 -6.98
CA VAL A 560 -17.18 23.85 -5.58
C VAL A 560 -18.59 24.45 -5.44
N GLU A 561 -18.98 25.25 -6.42
CA GLU A 561 -20.26 25.95 -6.50
C GLU A 561 -21.42 24.98 -6.66
N GLU A 562 -21.33 23.99 -7.55
CA GLU A 562 -22.39 22.98 -7.72
C GLU A 562 -22.59 22.13 -6.47
N ALA A 563 -21.52 21.76 -5.78
CA ALA A 563 -21.62 21.03 -4.53
C ALA A 563 -22.24 21.90 -3.42
N ALA A 564 -21.93 23.20 -3.38
CA ALA A 564 -22.58 24.15 -2.47
C ALA A 564 -24.06 24.38 -2.81
N ASP A 565 -24.43 24.43 -4.09
CA ASP A 565 -25.82 24.55 -4.55
C ASP A 565 -26.63 23.30 -4.12
N ARG A 566 -26.07 22.10 -4.27
CA ARG A 566 -26.70 20.84 -3.80
C ARG A 566 -26.89 20.81 -2.28
N ALA A 567 -25.97 21.41 -1.52
CA ALA A 567 -26.11 21.55 -0.08
C ALA A 567 -27.22 22.54 0.31
N GLU A 568 -27.38 23.65 -0.44
CA GLU A 568 -28.47 24.61 -0.27
C GLU A 568 -29.84 24.01 -0.62
N GLU A 569 -29.93 23.25 -1.72
CA GLU A 569 -31.12 22.46 -2.06
C GLU A 569 -31.50 21.52 -0.91
N ALA A 570 -30.54 20.75 -0.40
CA ALA A 570 -30.78 19.82 0.70
C ALA A 570 -31.27 20.53 1.96
N TRP A 571 -30.68 21.68 2.29
CA TRP A 571 -31.11 22.50 3.42
C TRP A 571 -32.54 22.99 3.27
N ASN A 572 -32.92 23.44 2.08
CA ASN A 572 -34.29 23.88 1.78
C ASN A 572 -35.30 22.72 1.89
N ASP A 573 -34.86 21.49 1.65
CA ASP A 573 -35.63 20.26 1.88
C ASP A 573 -35.58 19.73 3.33
N GLY A 574 -34.97 20.49 4.24
CA GLY A 574 -34.91 20.20 5.68
C GLY A 574 -33.74 19.31 6.12
N ALA A 575 -32.74 19.11 5.27
CA ALA A 575 -31.51 18.41 5.66
C ALA A 575 -30.72 19.22 6.70
N THR A 576 -30.19 18.50 7.68
CA THR A 576 -29.29 19.06 8.70
C THR A 576 -27.83 18.64 8.46
N GLU A 577 -27.60 17.74 7.51
CA GLU A 577 -26.29 17.16 7.20
C GLU A 577 -26.09 17.00 5.69
N VAL A 578 -24.87 17.28 5.22
CA VAL A 578 -24.36 16.75 3.97
C VAL A 578 -23.23 15.75 4.25
N CYS A 579 -23.33 14.56 3.66
CA CYS A 579 -22.30 13.54 3.72
C CYS A 579 -21.54 13.52 2.38
N MET A 580 -20.24 13.82 2.39
CA MET A 580 -19.49 14.06 1.16
C MET A 580 -18.26 13.17 1.00
N GLN A 581 -18.14 12.54 -0.16
CA GLN A 581 -17.06 11.64 -0.53
C GLN A 581 -16.75 11.74 -2.02
N GLY A 582 -15.53 11.42 -2.42
CA GLY A 582 -15.14 11.39 -3.83
C GLY A 582 -14.16 10.27 -4.15
N GLY A 583 -13.96 10.07 -5.44
CA GLY A 583 -12.83 9.30 -5.94
C GLY A 583 -11.50 10.00 -5.64
N ILE A 584 -10.42 9.22 -5.51
CA ILE A 584 -9.09 9.80 -5.32
C ILE A 584 -8.59 10.23 -6.70
N ASP A 585 -8.75 11.53 -6.97
CA ASP A 585 -8.54 12.11 -8.28
C ASP A 585 -7.23 12.91 -8.31
N PRO A 586 -6.22 12.51 -9.12
CA PRO A 586 -4.94 13.21 -9.16
C PRO A 586 -5.07 14.67 -9.59
N LYS A 587 -6.12 15.01 -10.35
CA LYS A 587 -6.34 16.35 -10.91
C LYS A 587 -7.13 17.31 -10.01
N LEU A 588 -7.75 16.82 -8.92
CA LEU A 588 -8.38 17.74 -7.95
C LEU A 588 -7.28 18.56 -7.26
N PRO A 589 -7.28 19.90 -7.33
CA PRO A 589 -6.28 20.71 -6.65
C PRO A 589 -6.40 20.50 -5.15
N VAL A 590 -5.28 20.56 -4.44
CA VAL A 590 -5.24 20.33 -2.98
C VAL A 590 -6.22 21.28 -2.26
N THR A 591 -6.30 22.54 -2.68
CA THR A 591 -7.19 23.54 -2.06
C THR A 591 -8.68 23.22 -2.19
N TYR A 592 -9.08 22.41 -3.18
CA TYR A 592 -10.48 22.09 -3.48
C TYR A 592 -11.25 21.62 -2.24
N TYR A 593 -10.64 20.78 -1.40
CA TYR A 593 -11.30 20.20 -0.24
C TYR A 593 -11.69 21.28 0.79
N ALA A 594 -10.77 22.19 1.11
CA ALA A 594 -11.04 23.28 2.05
C ALA A 594 -11.99 24.34 1.42
N ASP A 595 -11.83 24.63 0.13
CA ASP A 595 -12.68 25.58 -0.58
C ASP A 595 -14.13 25.08 -0.69
N LEU A 596 -14.32 23.78 -0.90
CA LEU A 596 -15.62 23.11 -0.87
C LEU A 596 -16.34 23.31 0.47
N VAL A 597 -15.64 23.05 1.58
CA VAL A 597 -16.20 23.22 2.93
C VAL A 597 -16.56 24.69 3.18
N ARG A 598 -15.67 25.62 2.84
CA ARG A 598 -15.92 27.07 2.99
C ARG A 598 -17.12 27.53 2.17
N ALA A 599 -17.26 27.04 0.94
CA ALA A 599 -18.37 27.40 0.07
C ALA A 599 -19.72 26.95 0.64
N ILE A 600 -19.79 25.71 1.13
CA ILE A 600 -20.98 25.18 1.81
C ILE A 600 -21.30 25.99 3.05
N LYS A 601 -20.32 26.23 3.94
CA LYS A 601 -20.53 27.00 5.17
C LYS A 601 -20.88 28.47 4.90
N LYS A 602 -20.39 29.05 3.81
CA LYS A 602 -20.76 30.41 3.39
C LYS A 602 -22.21 30.47 2.90
N ARG A 603 -22.66 29.46 2.14
CA ARG A 603 -24.02 29.39 1.59
C ARG A 603 -25.04 29.00 2.66
N VAL A 604 -24.72 27.98 3.45
CA VAL A 604 -25.56 27.40 4.49
C VAL A 604 -24.77 27.25 5.80
N PRO A 605 -24.64 28.33 6.60
CA PRO A 605 -23.86 28.32 7.84
C PRO A 605 -24.28 27.25 8.86
N GLY A 606 -25.56 26.87 8.86
CA GLY A 606 -26.13 25.87 9.75
C GLY A 606 -25.97 24.41 9.29
N MET A 607 -25.45 24.16 8.08
CA MET A 607 -25.30 22.81 7.55
C MET A 607 -24.17 22.06 8.27
N HIS A 608 -24.44 20.85 8.77
CA HIS A 608 -23.39 19.96 9.27
C HIS A 608 -22.65 19.32 8.09
N VAL A 609 -21.33 19.49 8.02
CA VAL A 609 -20.48 18.99 6.95
C VAL A 609 -19.76 17.73 7.44
N HIS A 610 -20.27 16.57 7.04
CA HIS A 610 -19.68 15.25 7.31
C HIS A 610 -18.90 14.78 6.08
N ALA A 611 -17.59 15.05 6.00
CA ALA A 611 -16.87 14.93 4.73
C ALA A 611 -15.49 14.30 4.83
N PHE A 612 -15.08 13.70 3.71
CA PHE A 612 -13.76 13.14 3.42
C PHE A 612 -13.40 11.88 4.21
N SER A 613 -13.29 10.77 3.50
CA SER A 613 -12.77 9.53 4.06
C SER A 613 -11.30 9.68 4.48
N PRO A 614 -10.81 8.83 5.40
CA PRO A 614 -9.39 8.75 5.73
C PRO A 614 -8.47 8.56 4.51
N MET A 615 -8.92 7.90 3.44
CA MET A 615 -8.14 7.77 2.20
C MET A 615 -7.98 9.12 1.49
N GLU A 616 -9.03 9.93 1.44
CA GLU A 616 -8.99 11.28 0.85
C GLU A 616 -8.09 12.20 1.67
N ILE A 617 -8.19 12.15 3.00
CA ILE A 617 -7.35 12.92 3.92
C ILE A 617 -5.87 12.62 3.69
N VAL A 618 -5.48 11.33 3.65
CA VAL A 618 -4.07 10.93 3.45
C VAL A 618 -3.58 11.28 2.05
N SER A 619 -4.41 11.05 1.02
CA SER A 619 -4.03 11.36 -0.36
C SER A 619 -3.85 12.87 -0.57
N ALA A 620 -4.76 13.68 -0.05
CA ALA A 620 -4.69 15.13 -0.14
C ALA A 620 -3.50 15.70 0.67
N ALA A 621 -3.29 15.25 1.91
CA ALA A 621 -2.16 15.66 2.73
C ALA A 621 -0.81 15.29 2.08
N SER A 622 -0.69 14.06 1.57
CA SER A 622 0.51 13.59 0.84
C SER A 622 0.75 14.40 -0.43
N LYS A 623 -0.31 14.74 -1.17
CA LYS A 623 -0.24 15.59 -2.37
C LYS A 623 0.19 17.02 -2.02
N ALA A 624 -0.33 17.56 -0.92
CA ALA A 624 0.02 18.89 -0.40
C ALA A 624 1.43 18.97 0.19
N GLY A 625 2.04 17.82 0.49
CA GLY A 625 3.34 17.76 1.16
C GLY A 625 3.29 18.09 2.66
N VAL A 626 2.11 18.09 3.28
CA VAL A 626 1.89 18.43 4.71
C VAL A 626 1.48 17.20 5.52
N SER A 627 1.53 17.30 6.84
CA SER A 627 1.07 16.23 7.73
C SER A 627 -0.46 16.08 7.75
N VAL A 628 -0.95 14.89 8.11
CA VAL A 628 -2.40 14.64 8.33
C VAL A 628 -2.99 15.60 9.37
N ARG A 629 -2.21 15.94 10.40
CA ARG A 629 -2.63 16.88 11.46
C ARG A 629 -2.83 18.29 10.92
N GLU A 630 -1.88 18.80 10.13
CA GLU A 630 -1.99 20.13 9.52
C GLU A 630 -3.18 20.17 8.57
N TRP A 631 -3.31 19.16 7.72
CA TRP A 631 -4.43 19.07 6.78
C TRP A 631 -5.80 19.06 7.47
N LEU A 632 -5.97 18.24 8.52
CA LEU A 632 -7.20 18.22 9.30
C LEU A 632 -7.45 19.52 10.07
N THR A 633 -6.40 20.21 10.48
CA THR A 633 -6.50 21.55 11.10
C THR A 633 -7.07 22.54 10.10
N ASP A 634 -6.54 22.56 8.88
CA ASP A 634 -7.02 23.44 7.81
C ASP A 634 -8.48 23.16 7.43
N LEU A 635 -8.87 21.89 7.36
CA LEU A 635 -10.25 21.51 7.07
C LEU A 635 -11.21 21.90 8.21
N ARG A 636 -10.81 21.71 9.47
CA ARG A 636 -11.60 22.16 10.64
C ARG A 636 -11.78 23.68 10.61
N ASP A 637 -10.72 24.42 10.35
CA ASP A 637 -10.74 25.87 10.31
C ASP A 637 -11.52 26.41 9.10
N ALA A 638 -11.60 25.63 8.01
CA ALA A 638 -12.52 25.86 6.90
C ALA A 638 -14.00 25.60 7.25
N GLY A 639 -14.28 24.87 8.33
CA GLY A 639 -15.62 24.58 8.85
C GLY A 639 -16.04 23.11 8.78
N LEU A 640 -15.13 22.15 8.63
CA LEU A 640 -15.45 20.73 8.68
C LEU A 640 -15.92 20.35 10.09
N ASP A 641 -17.07 19.69 10.22
CA ASP A 641 -17.63 19.32 11.53
C ASP A 641 -17.22 17.90 11.96
N THR A 642 -17.36 16.91 11.06
CA THR A 642 -17.00 15.51 11.33
C THR A 642 -16.49 14.80 10.07
N ILE A 643 -15.79 13.67 10.24
CA ILE A 643 -15.31 12.84 9.11
C ILE A 643 -16.02 11.47 9.07
N PRO A 644 -16.34 10.93 7.89
CA PRO A 644 -16.89 9.59 7.76
C PRO A 644 -15.83 8.53 8.07
N GLY A 645 -16.20 7.49 8.81
CA GLY A 645 -15.36 6.32 9.09
C GLY A 645 -15.20 5.35 7.93
N THR A 646 -15.42 5.79 6.69
CA THR A 646 -15.29 4.96 5.48
C THR A 646 -13.82 4.67 5.20
N ALA A 647 -13.55 3.94 4.11
CA ALA A 647 -12.23 3.42 3.79
C ALA A 647 -11.65 2.41 4.80
N ALA A 648 -12.43 2.03 5.82
CA ALA A 648 -12.09 1.05 6.84
C ALA A 648 -12.28 -0.39 6.33
N GLU A 649 -13.32 -0.64 5.54
CA GLU A 649 -13.71 -1.94 4.98
C GLU A 649 -13.57 -3.06 6.03
N ILE A 650 -12.48 -3.82 5.96
CA ILE A 650 -11.94 -4.57 7.09
C ILE A 650 -10.59 -3.94 7.47
N LEU A 651 -10.36 -3.66 8.75
CA LEU A 651 -9.08 -3.17 9.29
C LEU A 651 -8.10 -4.35 9.48
N ASP A 652 -7.85 -5.05 8.38
CA ASP A 652 -6.92 -6.16 8.26
C ASP A 652 -6.19 -6.02 6.91
N ASP A 653 -4.86 -5.87 6.94
CA ASP A 653 -4.11 -5.51 5.74
C ASP A 653 -4.07 -6.61 4.68
N ASP A 654 -4.23 -7.88 5.06
CA ASP A 654 -4.31 -8.99 4.11
C ASP A 654 -5.65 -8.94 3.36
N VAL A 655 -6.75 -8.72 4.07
CA VAL A 655 -8.06 -8.50 3.44
C VAL A 655 -8.05 -7.24 2.56
N ARG A 656 -7.47 -6.14 3.04
CA ARG A 656 -7.40 -4.86 2.29
C ARG A 656 -6.59 -5.02 1.01
N TRP A 657 -5.48 -5.76 1.06
CA TRP A 657 -4.68 -6.07 -0.13
C TRP A 657 -5.48 -6.85 -1.17
N VAL A 658 -6.23 -7.87 -0.74
CA VAL A 658 -7.12 -8.63 -1.63
C VAL A 658 -8.18 -7.71 -2.25
N LEU A 659 -8.72 -6.78 -1.46
CA LEU A 659 -9.71 -5.81 -1.93
C LEU A 659 -9.12 -4.72 -2.83
N THR A 660 -7.87 -4.30 -2.67
CA THR A 660 -7.31 -3.12 -3.35
C THR A 660 -5.78 -3.10 -3.26
N LYS A 661 -5.08 -2.79 -4.37
CA LYS A 661 -3.60 -2.74 -4.35
C LYS A 661 -3.06 -1.55 -3.55
N GLY A 662 -3.60 -0.34 -3.74
CA GLY A 662 -3.12 0.90 -3.10
C GLY A 662 -4.02 1.50 -2.01
N LYS A 663 -4.70 0.68 -1.20
CA LYS A 663 -5.49 1.17 -0.07
C LYS A 663 -4.57 1.51 1.10
N LEU A 664 -4.85 2.59 1.83
CA LEU A 664 -4.11 2.92 3.06
C LEU A 664 -4.07 1.71 4.03
N PRO A 665 -2.95 1.45 4.72
CA PRO A 665 -2.89 0.43 5.77
C PRO A 665 -3.87 0.68 6.91
N ALA A 666 -4.24 -0.36 7.66
CA ALA A 666 -5.11 -0.24 8.84
C ALA A 666 -4.51 0.71 9.89
N SER A 667 -3.18 0.71 10.07
CA SER A 667 -2.49 1.62 10.98
C SER A 667 -2.66 3.09 10.60
N THR A 668 -2.51 3.43 9.31
CA THR A 668 -2.70 4.79 8.82
C THR A 668 -4.17 5.22 8.96
N TRP A 669 -5.14 4.33 8.73
CA TRP A 669 -6.55 4.64 8.99
C TRP A 669 -6.77 5.01 10.47
N ILE A 670 -6.18 4.24 11.39
CA ILE A 670 -6.26 4.49 12.83
C ILE A 670 -5.60 5.83 13.19
N GLU A 671 -4.44 6.14 12.60
CA GLU A 671 -3.74 7.41 12.81
C GLU A 671 -4.59 8.61 12.39
N VAL A 672 -5.19 8.58 11.20
CA VAL A 672 -6.04 9.67 10.69
C VAL A 672 -7.21 9.91 11.62
N VAL A 673 -7.92 8.85 11.99
CA VAL A 673 -9.10 8.93 12.87
C VAL A 673 -8.71 9.41 14.26
N SER A 674 -7.63 8.87 14.84
CA SER A 674 -7.16 9.30 16.16
C SER A 674 -6.67 10.75 16.15
N THR A 675 -6.04 11.18 15.06
CA THR A 675 -5.62 12.57 14.85
C THR A 675 -6.83 13.51 14.76
N ALA A 676 -7.85 13.15 13.98
CA ALA A 676 -9.10 13.90 13.89
C ALA A 676 -9.74 14.05 15.29
N HIS A 677 -9.85 12.95 16.05
CA HIS A 677 -10.40 12.95 17.40
C HIS A 677 -9.60 13.87 18.34
N SER A 678 -8.27 13.85 18.26
CA SER A 678 -7.40 14.73 19.06
C SER A 678 -7.56 16.22 18.73
N LEU A 679 -8.04 16.54 17.52
CA LEU A 679 -8.33 17.90 17.06
C LEU A 679 -9.76 18.35 17.38
N GLY A 680 -10.56 17.50 18.04
CA GLY A 680 -11.96 17.75 18.36
C GLY A 680 -12.94 17.38 17.23
N ILE A 681 -12.46 16.82 16.13
CA ILE A 681 -13.27 16.38 14.99
C ILE A 681 -13.76 14.96 15.29
N ARG A 682 -15.07 14.76 15.39
CA ARG A 682 -15.66 13.42 15.65
C ARG A 682 -15.74 12.63 14.35
N SER A 683 -15.87 11.30 14.43
CA SER A 683 -16.10 10.47 13.24
C SER A 683 -17.17 9.39 13.44
N SER A 684 -17.74 8.92 12.34
CA SER A 684 -18.36 7.59 12.32
C SER A 684 -17.28 6.51 12.24
N SER A 685 -17.66 5.24 12.39
CA SER A 685 -16.82 4.06 12.13
C SER A 685 -17.61 3.09 11.25
N THR A 686 -16.96 2.43 10.29
CA THR A 686 -17.67 1.55 9.34
C THR A 686 -16.98 0.20 9.19
N MET A 687 -17.74 -0.85 8.90
CA MET A 687 -17.21 -2.15 8.53
C MET A 687 -17.97 -2.71 7.32
N MET A 688 -17.28 -2.85 6.18
CA MET A 688 -17.81 -3.59 5.03
C MET A 688 -17.48 -5.07 5.22
N TYR A 689 -18.48 -5.94 5.18
CA TYR A 689 -18.31 -7.36 5.50
C TYR A 689 -19.13 -8.28 4.58
N GLY A 690 -18.75 -9.56 4.55
CA GLY A 690 -19.41 -10.57 3.73
C GLY A 690 -18.80 -10.74 2.33
N HIS A 691 -17.58 -10.26 2.11
CA HIS A 691 -16.82 -10.45 0.88
C HIS A 691 -15.80 -11.60 1.04
N VAL A 692 -14.51 -11.34 0.81
CA VAL A 692 -13.39 -12.27 1.04
C VAL A 692 -13.04 -12.47 2.52
N ASP A 693 -13.65 -11.69 3.41
CA ASP A 693 -13.45 -11.76 4.86
C ASP A 693 -14.11 -13.00 5.50
N HIS A 694 -13.82 -13.22 6.79
CA HIS A 694 -14.47 -14.24 7.61
C HIS A 694 -14.74 -13.70 9.03
N PRO A 695 -15.51 -14.42 9.87
CA PRO A 695 -15.91 -13.95 11.21
C PRO A 695 -14.79 -13.50 12.14
N GLY A 696 -13.58 -14.06 12.00
CA GLY A 696 -12.41 -13.63 12.78
C GLY A 696 -11.96 -12.22 12.43
N HIS A 697 -12.00 -11.85 11.15
CA HIS A 697 -11.72 -10.48 10.70
C HIS A 697 -12.76 -9.48 11.23
N TRP A 698 -14.04 -9.87 11.32
CA TRP A 698 -15.09 -9.00 11.88
C TRP A 698 -14.85 -8.71 13.35
N LEU A 699 -14.50 -9.76 14.12
CA LEU A 699 -14.17 -9.63 15.54
C LEU A 699 -12.91 -8.76 15.74
N ALA A 700 -11.86 -8.98 14.95
CA ALA A 700 -10.64 -8.17 15.01
C ALA A 700 -10.88 -6.70 14.65
N HIS A 701 -11.76 -6.43 13.67
CA HIS A 701 -12.17 -5.08 13.32
C HIS A 701 -12.88 -4.41 14.51
N LEU A 702 -13.88 -5.06 15.12
CA LEU A 702 -14.59 -4.52 16.28
C LEU A 702 -13.64 -4.26 17.47
N ARG A 703 -12.66 -5.14 17.71
CA ARG A 703 -11.60 -4.92 18.71
C ARG A 703 -10.77 -3.67 18.42
N THR A 704 -10.43 -3.46 17.16
CA THR A 704 -9.68 -2.27 16.73
C THR A 704 -10.47 -1.00 17.00
N LEU A 705 -11.76 -0.97 16.64
CA LEU A 705 -12.64 0.18 16.92
C LEU A 705 -12.81 0.41 18.42
N ALA A 706 -12.99 -0.65 19.21
CA ALA A 706 -13.08 -0.55 20.67
C ALA A 706 -11.83 0.07 21.28
N ARG A 707 -10.64 -0.38 20.86
CA ARG A 707 -9.37 0.18 21.33
C ARG A 707 -9.23 1.67 20.99
N VAL A 708 -9.52 2.05 19.74
CA VAL A 708 -9.48 3.47 19.33
C VAL A 708 -10.50 4.30 20.11
N GLN A 709 -11.68 3.75 20.39
CA GLN A 709 -12.68 4.43 21.21
C GLN A 709 -12.24 4.57 22.67
N ASP A 710 -11.61 3.55 23.25
CA ASP A 710 -11.08 3.60 24.62
C ASP A 710 -9.96 4.67 24.74
N GLU A 711 -9.16 4.85 23.68
CA GLU A 711 -8.08 5.84 23.63
C GLU A 711 -8.57 7.28 23.38
N THR A 712 -9.58 7.46 22.52
CA THR A 712 -9.92 8.79 21.97
C THR A 712 -11.35 9.25 22.28
N GLY A 713 -12.25 8.31 22.56
CA GLY A 713 -13.68 8.55 22.77
C GLY A 713 -14.40 9.20 21.58
N GLY A 714 -13.79 9.27 20.40
CA GLY A 714 -14.17 10.15 19.29
C GLY A 714 -15.28 9.66 18.36
N PHE A 715 -15.56 8.35 18.35
CA PHE A 715 -16.61 7.79 17.50
C PHE A 715 -18.01 8.20 17.96
N THR A 716 -18.89 8.50 17.01
CA THR A 716 -20.31 8.78 17.24
C THR A 716 -21.18 7.53 17.03
N GLU A 717 -20.80 6.70 16.05
CA GLU A 717 -21.56 5.52 15.61
C GLU A 717 -20.66 4.45 14.99
N PHE A 718 -21.16 3.22 14.99
CA PHE A 718 -20.67 2.13 14.17
C PHE A 718 -21.70 1.76 13.10
N VAL A 719 -21.25 1.70 11.84
CA VAL A 719 -22.08 1.41 10.66
C VAL A 719 -21.64 0.09 10.03
N ALA A 720 -22.48 -0.94 10.15
CA ALA A 720 -22.24 -2.22 9.50
C ALA A 720 -22.77 -2.19 8.06
N LEU A 721 -21.91 -2.49 7.08
CA LEU A 721 -22.19 -2.35 5.65
C LEU A 721 -22.10 -3.72 4.93
N PRO A 722 -23.25 -4.41 4.71
CA PRO A 722 -23.27 -5.64 3.93
C PRO A 722 -22.69 -5.44 2.51
N PHE A 723 -21.77 -6.31 2.09
CA PHE A 723 -21.19 -6.25 0.75
C PHE A 723 -22.25 -6.51 -0.35
N VAL A 724 -22.36 -5.57 -1.30
CA VAL A 724 -23.22 -5.69 -2.48
C VAL A 724 -22.36 -6.11 -3.66
N HIS A 725 -22.63 -7.30 -4.21
CA HIS A 725 -21.69 -8.02 -5.06
C HIS A 725 -21.94 -7.89 -6.58
N ARG A 726 -23.17 -7.57 -7.00
CA ARG A 726 -23.66 -7.79 -8.38
C ARG A 726 -22.79 -7.15 -9.46
N ASN A 727 -22.29 -5.93 -9.22
CA ASN A 727 -21.41 -5.22 -10.15
C ASN A 727 -19.97 -5.07 -9.64
N ALA A 728 -19.61 -5.75 -8.54
CA ALA A 728 -18.28 -5.64 -7.95
C ALA A 728 -17.27 -6.50 -8.73
N PRO A 729 -16.16 -5.94 -9.26
CA PRO A 729 -15.19 -6.69 -10.07
C PRO A 729 -14.68 -7.97 -9.38
N ILE A 730 -14.40 -7.92 -8.09
CA ILE A 730 -13.89 -9.06 -7.30
C ILE A 730 -14.89 -10.22 -7.19
N TYR A 731 -16.19 -9.94 -7.23
CA TYR A 731 -17.22 -10.98 -7.28
C TYR A 731 -17.35 -11.56 -8.68
N LEU A 732 -17.33 -10.70 -9.72
CA LEU A 732 -17.37 -11.12 -11.11
C LEU A 732 -16.17 -11.99 -11.51
N ALA A 733 -15.02 -11.79 -10.84
CA ALA A 733 -13.83 -12.63 -10.98
C ALA A 733 -13.90 -13.97 -10.20
N GLY A 734 -14.98 -14.22 -9.44
CA GLY A 734 -15.17 -15.46 -8.67
C GLY A 734 -14.33 -15.56 -7.39
N VAL A 735 -13.78 -14.45 -6.90
CA VAL A 735 -12.91 -14.40 -5.70
C VAL A 735 -13.71 -14.08 -4.43
N ALA A 736 -14.68 -13.18 -4.51
CA ALA A 736 -15.50 -12.79 -3.36
C ALA A 736 -16.82 -13.58 -3.26
N ARG A 737 -17.37 -13.67 -2.05
CA ARG A 737 -18.74 -14.17 -1.81
C ARG A 737 -19.79 -13.22 -2.39
N SER A 738 -21.03 -13.69 -2.53
CA SER A 738 -22.20 -12.90 -2.92
C SER A 738 -22.71 -11.98 -1.82
N GLY A 739 -21.87 -11.55 -0.88
CA GLY A 739 -22.29 -10.81 0.31
C GLY A 739 -22.62 -11.71 1.51
N PRO A 740 -22.92 -11.09 2.67
CA PRO A 740 -23.24 -11.80 3.91
C PRO A 740 -24.62 -12.45 3.84
N SER A 741 -24.80 -13.56 4.56
CA SER A 741 -26.12 -14.16 4.73
C SER A 741 -26.99 -13.34 5.68
N ARG A 742 -28.31 -13.56 5.67
CA ARG A 742 -29.24 -12.99 6.67
C ARG A 742 -28.77 -13.26 8.11
N ARG A 743 -28.27 -14.48 8.35
CA ARG A 743 -27.70 -14.90 9.64
C ARG A 743 -26.47 -14.07 10.01
N ASP A 744 -25.56 -13.85 9.06
CA ASP A 744 -24.35 -13.04 9.29
C ASP A 744 -24.72 -11.59 9.61
N ASN A 745 -25.71 -11.02 8.92
CA ASN A 745 -26.19 -9.67 9.21
C ASN A 745 -26.68 -9.56 10.66
N ARG A 746 -27.50 -10.50 11.13
CA ARG A 746 -27.99 -10.50 12.52
C ARG A 746 -26.85 -10.65 13.52
N ALA A 747 -25.93 -11.59 13.28
CA ALA A 747 -24.81 -11.85 14.18
C ALA A 747 -23.85 -10.65 14.28
N VAL A 748 -23.49 -10.03 13.16
CA VAL A 748 -22.59 -8.87 13.13
C VAL A 748 -23.17 -7.70 13.89
N HIS A 749 -24.45 -7.36 13.70
CA HIS A 749 -25.07 -6.24 14.41
C HIS A 749 -25.25 -6.54 15.92
N ALA A 750 -25.66 -7.76 16.28
CA ALA A 750 -25.78 -8.15 17.68
C ALA A 750 -24.41 -8.15 18.39
N MET A 751 -23.38 -8.70 17.76
CA MET A 751 -22.01 -8.69 18.29
C MET A 751 -21.42 -7.28 18.35
N ALA A 752 -21.73 -6.40 17.40
CA ALA A 752 -21.30 -5.00 17.46
C ALA A 752 -21.94 -4.29 18.66
N ARG A 753 -23.25 -4.46 18.88
CA ARG A 753 -23.95 -3.90 20.03
C ARG A 753 -23.37 -4.39 21.36
N LEU A 754 -23.14 -5.69 21.50
CA LEU A 754 -22.65 -6.28 22.74
C LEU A 754 -21.17 -5.93 22.96
N GLY A 755 -20.32 -6.17 21.96
CA GLY A 755 -18.88 -5.93 22.07
C GLY A 755 -18.50 -4.45 22.26
N LEU A 756 -19.23 -3.53 21.62
CA LEU A 756 -19.02 -2.09 21.75
C LEU A 756 -19.85 -1.46 22.89
N HIS A 757 -20.55 -2.26 23.69
CA HIS A 757 -21.33 -1.76 24.82
C HIS A 757 -20.44 -0.99 25.80
N GLY A 758 -20.92 0.16 26.26
CA GLY A 758 -20.14 1.10 27.09
C GLY A 758 -19.12 1.96 26.32
N ARG A 759 -18.91 1.72 25.02
CA ARG A 759 -17.93 2.44 24.19
C ARG A 759 -18.57 3.26 23.07
N ILE A 760 -19.31 2.59 22.17
CA ILE A 760 -19.99 3.21 21.04
C ILE A 760 -21.50 2.94 21.18
N PRO A 761 -22.31 3.92 21.62
CA PRO A 761 -23.71 3.69 21.93
C PRO A 761 -24.57 3.49 20.68
N ASN A 762 -24.16 4.01 19.52
CA ASN A 762 -24.99 4.00 18.33
C ASN A 762 -24.50 2.97 17.30
N ILE A 763 -25.40 2.07 16.92
CA ILE A 763 -25.20 1.03 15.93
C ILE A 763 -26.19 1.27 14.80
N GLN A 764 -25.68 1.70 13.65
CA GLN A 764 -26.44 2.00 12.45
C GLN A 764 -26.48 0.80 11.51
N CYS A 765 -27.66 0.57 10.92
CA CYS A 765 -27.85 -0.38 9.83
C CYS A 765 -28.19 0.36 8.52
N SER A 766 -27.78 -0.21 7.38
CA SER A 766 -27.95 0.43 6.07
C SER A 766 -29.19 -0.11 5.35
N TRP A 767 -30.29 0.66 5.37
CA TRP A 767 -31.54 0.24 4.69
C TRP A 767 -31.37 0.02 3.18
N VAL A 768 -30.47 0.79 2.54
CA VAL A 768 -30.13 0.64 1.11
C VAL A 768 -29.53 -0.74 0.79
N LYS A 769 -28.96 -1.43 1.78
CA LYS A 769 -28.28 -2.73 1.60
C LYS A 769 -29.12 -3.91 2.13
N LEU A 770 -29.99 -3.65 3.09
CA LEU A 770 -30.79 -4.68 3.78
C LEU A 770 -32.23 -4.77 3.29
N GLY A 771 -32.75 -3.72 2.64
CA GLY A 771 -34.19 -3.59 2.36
C GLY A 771 -35.01 -3.39 3.64
N GLU A 772 -36.33 -3.36 3.51
CA GLU A 772 -37.22 -2.99 4.63
C GLU A 772 -37.28 -4.07 5.72
N GLU A 773 -37.56 -5.32 5.33
CA GLU A 773 -37.66 -6.44 6.26
C GLU A 773 -36.34 -6.72 6.98
N GLY A 774 -35.23 -6.68 6.23
CA GLY A 774 -33.89 -6.84 6.78
C GLY A 774 -33.55 -5.72 7.77
N THR A 775 -33.90 -4.47 7.45
CA THR A 775 -33.71 -3.34 8.38
C THR A 775 -34.51 -3.54 9.67
N ALA A 776 -35.81 -3.83 9.58
CA ALA A 776 -36.65 -4.03 10.75
C ALA A 776 -36.23 -5.24 11.60
N GLU A 777 -35.70 -6.30 10.99
CA GLU A 777 -35.10 -7.42 11.71
C GLU A 777 -33.85 -6.99 12.50
N ILE A 778 -32.94 -6.26 11.86
CA ILE A 778 -31.70 -5.80 12.50
C ILE A 778 -31.98 -4.79 13.63
N LEU A 779 -32.98 -3.92 13.47
CA LEU A 779 -33.44 -3.00 14.51
C LEU A 779 -34.03 -3.72 15.73
N ARG A 780 -34.56 -4.93 15.58
CA ARG A 780 -35.00 -5.78 16.70
C ARG A 780 -33.84 -6.58 17.35
N GLY A 781 -32.62 -6.43 16.84
CA GLY A 781 -31.45 -7.20 17.22
C GLY A 781 -30.25 -6.40 17.68
N GLY A 782 -30.46 -5.16 18.14
CA GLY A 782 -29.43 -4.33 18.77
C GLY A 782 -29.02 -3.07 18.00
N ALA A 783 -29.42 -2.91 16.74
CA ALA A 783 -29.28 -1.64 16.03
C ALA A 783 -30.30 -0.61 16.54
N ASN A 784 -29.92 0.67 16.53
CA ASN A 784 -30.78 1.77 16.99
C ASN A 784 -30.89 2.94 16.02
N ASP A 785 -30.31 2.81 14.83
CA ASP A 785 -30.26 3.89 13.87
C ASP A 785 -30.42 3.34 12.45
N VAL A 786 -31.30 3.97 11.67
CA VAL A 786 -31.51 3.61 10.25
C VAL A 786 -30.68 4.45 9.30
N GLY A 787 -29.96 5.44 9.82
CA GLY A 787 -29.15 6.36 9.02
C GLY A 787 -29.98 7.46 8.38
N GLY A 788 -29.69 7.77 7.12
CA GLY A 788 -30.15 8.99 6.46
C GLY A 788 -31.30 8.84 5.47
N THR A 789 -31.94 9.96 5.13
CA THR A 789 -32.80 10.11 3.94
C THR A 789 -32.01 9.98 2.64
N LEU A 790 -30.71 10.28 2.71
CA LEU A 790 -29.69 10.30 1.66
C LEU A 790 -29.94 11.29 0.52
N MET A 791 -31.20 11.51 0.11
CA MET A 791 -31.66 12.32 -1.04
C MET A 791 -31.07 11.91 -2.41
N GLU A 792 -29.92 11.23 -2.39
CA GLU A 792 -29.12 10.69 -3.48
C GLU A 792 -28.24 9.57 -2.88
N GLU A 793 -28.15 8.39 -3.52
CA GLU A 793 -27.23 7.32 -3.11
C GLU A 793 -26.69 6.58 -4.33
N THR A 794 -25.59 7.08 -4.86
CA THR A 794 -25.01 6.63 -6.15
C THR A 794 -24.12 5.40 -5.97
N ILE A 795 -23.41 5.25 -4.84
CA ILE A 795 -22.39 4.21 -4.65
C ILE A 795 -23.01 2.81 -4.58
N SER A 796 -23.95 2.60 -3.66
CA SER A 796 -24.62 1.31 -3.47
C SER A 796 -25.50 0.96 -4.69
N ARG A 797 -26.08 1.96 -5.35
CA ARG A 797 -26.84 1.79 -6.59
C ARG A 797 -25.95 1.29 -7.72
N MET A 798 -24.78 1.91 -7.94
CA MET A 798 -23.81 1.47 -8.94
C MET A 798 -23.25 0.07 -8.64
N ALA A 799 -23.10 -0.30 -7.37
CA ALA A 799 -22.74 -1.66 -6.95
C ALA A 799 -23.84 -2.71 -7.23
N GLY A 800 -25.07 -2.27 -7.50
CA GLY A 800 -26.20 -3.12 -7.90
C GLY A 800 -27.25 -3.31 -6.81
N SER A 801 -27.39 -2.40 -5.85
CA SER A 801 -28.52 -2.40 -4.92
C SER A 801 -29.83 -2.08 -5.64
N GLU A 802 -30.91 -2.79 -5.25
CA GLU A 802 -32.28 -2.63 -5.77
C GLU A 802 -33.21 -1.89 -4.79
N HIS A 803 -32.71 -1.46 -3.62
CA HIS A 803 -33.54 -0.96 -2.52
C HIS A 803 -33.80 0.56 -2.52
N GLY A 804 -33.43 1.26 -3.60
CA GLY A 804 -33.65 2.69 -3.80
C GLY A 804 -32.45 3.58 -3.46
N SER A 805 -32.54 4.86 -3.83
CA SER A 805 -31.49 5.88 -3.69
C SER A 805 -31.85 7.01 -2.70
N ALA A 806 -33.11 7.10 -2.29
CA ALA A 806 -33.60 8.07 -1.31
C ALA A 806 -34.83 7.53 -0.55
N ARG A 807 -35.04 8.02 0.68
CA ARG A 807 -36.29 7.82 1.45
C ARG A 807 -36.75 9.14 2.06
N THR A 808 -38.07 9.32 2.14
CA THR A 808 -38.70 10.40 2.91
C THR A 808 -38.63 10.12 4.40
N VAL A 809 -38.75 11.17 5.22
CA VAL A 809 -38.84 11.05 6.69
C VAL A 809 -39.91 10.03 7.11
N ARG A 810 -41.13 10.15 6.55
CA ARG A 810 -42.23 9.21 6.82
C ARG A 810 -41.85 7.75 6.55
N GLN A 811 -41.10 7.47 5.48
CA GLN A 811 -40.67 6.10 5.17
C GLN A 811 -39.62 5.57 6.15
N LEU A 812 -38.79 6.43 6.74
CA LEU A 812 -37.88 6.03 7.81
C LEU A 812 -38.65 5.78 9.13
N GLU A 813 -39.66 6.59 9.42
CA GLU A 813 -40.57 6.38 10.56
C GLU A 813 -41.36 5.07 10.43
N GLU A 814 -41.77 4.72 9.21
CA GLU A 814 -42.41 3.43 8.90
C GLU A 814 -41.46 2.25 9.15
N LEU A 815 -40.16 2.37 8.85
CA LEU A 815 -39.17 1.32 9.16
C LEU A 815 -39.01 1.11 10.67
N ALA A 816 -38.97 2.20 11.45
CA ALA A 816 -38.94 2.11 12.91
C ALA A 816 -40.23 1.47 13.45
N THR A 817 -41.39 1.87 12.90
CA THR A 817 -42.69 1.30 13.24
C THR A 817 -42.76 -0.20 12.91
N LEU A 818 -42.18 -0.63 11.78
CA LEU A 818 -42.08 -2.05 11.40
C LEU A 818 -41.23 -2.85 12.39
N ALA A 819 -40.23 -2.21 13.01
CA ALA A 819 -39.47 -2.79 14.11
C ALA A 819 -40.19 -2.72 15.48
N GLY A 820 -41.38 -2.10 15.53
CA GLY A 820 -42.20 -1.94 16.73
C GLY A 820 -41.74 -0.82 17.65
N ARG A 821 -41.07 0.22 17.13
CA ARG A 821 -40.40 1.26 17.92
C ARG A 821 -40.69 2.67 17.41
N PRO A 822 -40.71 3.68 18.30
CA PRO A 822 -40.84 5.07 17.89
C PRO A 822 -39.60 5.53 17.12
N ALA A 823 -39.78 6.52 16.24
CA ALA A 823 -38.71 7.14 15.48
C ALA A 823 -38.39 8.53 16.02
N ARG A 824 -37.11 8.93 15.98
CA ARG A 824 -36.67 10.27 16.39
C ARG A 824 -35.59 10.81 15.46
N GLN A 825 -35.79 12.02 14.93
CA GLN A 825 -34.73 12.70 14.19
C GLN A 825 -33.57 13.10 15.12
N ARG A 826 -32.34 12.86 14.70
CA ARG A 826 -31.10 13.21 15.41
C ARG A 826 -30.25 14.21 14.63
N THR A 827 -29.34 14.90 15.31
CA THR A 827 -28.19 15.53 14.64
C THR A 827 -27.15 14.48 14.24
N THR A 828 -26.14 14.85 13.44
CA THR A 828 -25.02 13.96 13.05
C THR A 828 -24.27 13.39 14.24
N THR A 829 -24.18 14.13 15.34
CA THR A 829 -23.53 13.70 16.59
C THR A 829 -24.52 13.15 17.63
N TYR A 830 -25.72 12.71 17.19
CA TYR A 830 -26.77 12.10 18.01
C TYR A 830 -27.41 13.02 19.07
N GLY A 831 -27.31 14.33 18.89
CA GLY A 831 -28.04 15.31 19.69
C GLY A 831 -29.52 15.41 19.28
N SER A 832 -30.30 16.13 20.09
CA SER A 832 -31.68 16.49 19.76
C SER A 832 -31.70 17.67 18.80
N ILE A 833 -32.56 17.61 17.78
CA ILE A 833 -32.83 18.77 16.94
C ILE A 833 -33.69 19.76 17.74
N ALA A 834 -33.27 21.02 17.82
CA ALA A 834 -34.07 22.07 18.41
C ALA A 834 -35.38 22.19 17.63
N ALA A 835 -36.53 22.22 18.32
CA ALA A 835 -37.81 22.45 17.66
C ALA A 835 -37.72 23.76 16.87
N ALA A 836 -37.71 23.67 15.54
CA ALA A 836 -37.73 24.85 14.69
C ALA A 836 -38.99 25.65 15.02
N THR A 837 -38.81 26.90 15.43
CA THR A 837 -39.88 27.89 15.41
C THR A 837 -40.29 27.99 13.94
N ARG A 838 -41.47 27.43 13.63
CA ARG A 838 -42.02 27.30 12.28
C ARG A 838 -41.94 28.57 11.45
#